data_AF-A0A4U9V0B8-F1
#
_entry.id   AF-A0A4U9V0B8-F1
#
_cell.length_a   1.000
_cell.length_b   1.000
_cell.length_c   1.000
_cell.angle_alpha   90.00
_cell.angle_beta   90.00
_cell.angle_gamma   90.00
#
_symmetry.space_group_name_H-M   'P 1'
#
loop_
_entity.id
_entity.type
_entity.pdbx_description
1 polymer ?
#
loop_
_entity_poly.entity_id
_entity_poly.type
_entity_poly.pdbx_seq_one_letter_code
_entity_poly.pdbx_strand_id
1 'polypeptide(L)'
;MIKRLFLSTVLAYGGAAYVVAQQPTFLSHPTLTPDGKEMVFSYEGDLWKVDSQGGIAVRLTGMEGNEINPRISPDGKWLAFSGNQNGNMDVYVMPLAGGDIRQLTAHDASDEVDSWSWDSQTLFFTSTRYNRMGAYQLPLTGGTATRLFPHFFNYISGVVPTPGGELLFNDSWEGYSSANRKRYKGAFNPDIHAYNPKTKAFQQYTDYIGKDLWPTVDQKGNVYYVSDENNGEYNLYQLNGTTSTALTSFSEAIKRPFVAANGEKIAFEKGYQLYLYDVRTKKTVQPNISLNRNQVLGKLKEFNISGNISDFDVSPDGKKIAFVSRGELFVADSEGKFVRQMPGQGERVMEVRWLKDSRTLLYSQTFQGYQNWFSRTADGQGDVKQLTHDQRNNRDISFNADRTKAVYLSGRDEVRTMDLSSLKSQTIVKDEIWAFQNSKPTFSPDGNYLLFTAIRNFEQDIFVHNLKNGQTSNLTNTGVSETSPYWSPDGKYIYFASNRTKPSYPTGMQNSSIFRMALSNFDQPYRSTKFDELFSQPAVKKDTSTKKENPRKRENTSKDKNKTISDKEKQSSPIAEAKKAVVVQLDLEGLRDRIEQVSPTSGTQYSPMVIQKGDKSYVFYSSDHEGKFSTYRTVYEPFATSKTEKVNEGGMGQVLEAAGKYFVLNRGVIQKYNLEMNKLDAINMSYKFNKDLEKEFNQMFYETWANLEENYYDSTFHGVDWTAIKKKYEKYLPGINDRNDLRILLNDMLGELNSSHLGFSSAGAEERKAFGFVTNEIGVEYDSQNPLKISHILPNGPAAKTGVDIKEGDILLAVNGVKLDAALDRDSYFTWPSLEEEVQLTLSRNGKHIQTHVRPISSTAFRELIYDQWIKDNRSRVDQLSNNKIAYSHMKNMSGGELQRFLIDMAEQENNKQGIILDLRYNTGGNVHDEVLRFLSQRPYLQWQYRGGKRAPQSNFAPAAKPIVLLINEQSLSDAEMTAAGFKALKLGKIIGNETYRWIIFTSGKGLVDGSFYRLPAWGCYTLDGQDLEQTGVAPDIFVKNTVQDRMENKDPQLERAVKEILNDLK
;
A
#
# COMPACT_ATOMS: atom_id res chain seq x y z
N MET A 1 3.29 6.71 80.84
CA MET A 1 4.75 6.48 80.73
C MET A 1 5.12 6.78 79.26
N ILE A 2 5.37 8.03 78.85
CA ILE A 2 6.63 8.84 78.91
C ILE A 2 7.77 8.13 78.15
N LYS A 3 8.41 8.63 77.08
CA LYS A 3 8.40 9.93 76.35
C LYS A 3 9.01 9.70 74.95
N ARG A 4 8.54 10.47 73.97
CA ARG A 4 9.09 10.60 72.60
C ARG A 4 10.41 11.39 72.58
N LEU A 5 11.38 10.91 71.80
CA LEU A 5 12.55 11.60 71.22
C LEU A 5 12.27 11.76 69.69
N PHE A 6 12.77 12.70 68.89
CA PHE A 6 13.77 13.77 69.02
C PHE A 6 13.53 14.84 67.92
N LEU A 7 14.08 16.03 68.16
CA LEU A 7 14.06 17.20 67.29
C LEU A 7 15.06 17.07 66.12
N SER A 8 14.58 17.36 64.91
CA SER A 8 15.16 18.20 63.85
C SER A 8 16.69 18.30 63.64
N THR A 9 17.14 17.85 62.48
CA THR A 9 18.17 18.56 61.70
C THR A 9 17.80 18.46 60.21
N VAL A 10 17.46 19.60 59.62
CA VAL A 10 17.11 19.77 58.21
C VAL A 10 18.41 19.86 57.41
N LEU A 11 18.66 18.90 56.52
CA LEU A 11 19.63 19.02 55.44
C LEU A 11 18.84 19.00 54.13
N ALA A 12 18.56 20.20 53.64
CA ALA A 12 17.98 20.43 52.34
C ALA A 12 19.01 20.05 51.26
N TYR A 13 18.94 18.82 50.75
CA TYR A 13 19.43 18.53 49.42
C TYR A 13 18.38 19.05 48.43
N GLY A 14 18.52 20.33 48.07
CA GLY A 14 17.94 20.87 46.84
C GLY A 14 18.62 20.21 45.66
N GLY A 15 18.21 18.99 45.32
CA GLY A 15 18.48 18.42 44.01
C GLY A 15 17.69 19.23 43.00
N ALA A 16 18.33 20.26 42.44
CA ALA A 16 17.88 20.83 41.18
C ALA A 16 17.91 19.68 40.18
N ALA A 17 16.73 19.13 39.86
CA ALA A 17 16.56 18.32 38.67
C ALA A 17 16.89 19.25 37.50
N TYR A 18 18.13 19.20 37.04
CA TYR A 18 18.48 19.71 35.73
C TYR A 18 17.66 18.88 34.75
N VAL A 19 16.52 19.43 34.33
CA VAL A 19 15.90 19.02 33.07
C VAL A 19 16.93 19.36 32.01
N VAL A 20 17.76 18.38 31.63
CA VAL A 20 18.58 18.50 30.43
C VAL A 20 17.58 18.65 29.31
N ALA A 21 17.45 19.85 28.76
CA ALA A 21 16.62 20.09 27.59
C ALA A 21 17.10 19.12 26.50
N GLN A 22 16.24 18.17 26.12
CA GLN A 22 16.56 17.19 25.10
C GLN A 22 16.75 17.95 23.79
N GLN A 23 17.86 17.68 23.09
CA GLN A 23 18.10 18.24 21.76
C GLN A 23 16.91 17.93 20.84
N PRO A 24 16.43 18.91 20.06
CA PRO A 24 15.32 18.68 19.15
C PRO A 24 15.69 17.61 18.12
N THR A 25 14.69 16.86 17.66
CA THR A 25 14.83 15.81 16.64
C THR A 25 13.95 16.14 15.43
N PHE A 26 14.18 15.45 14.33
CA PHE A 26 13.57 15.70 13.00
C PHE A 26 13.98 17.04 12.37
N LEU A 27 15.17 17.52 12.71
CA LEU A 27 15.83 18.58 11.96
C LEU A 27 16.44 17.95 10.70
N SER A 28 16.13 18.52 9.55
CA SER A 28 16.51 17.92 8.26
C SER A 28 16.98 18.95 7.24
N HIS A 29 17.56 18.46 6.14
CA HIS A 29 17.99 19.22 4.97
C HIS A 29 18.89 20.42 5.31
N PRO A 30 20.00 20.25 6.05
CA PRO A 30 20.85 21.37 6.42
C PRO A 30 21.57 21.99 5.22
N THR A 31 21.77 23.30 5.25
CA THR A 31 22.67 24.06 4.36
C THR A 31 23.47 25.06 5.18
N LEU A 32 24.68 25.41 4.73
CA LEU A 32 25.59 26.33 5.42
C LEU A 32 25.73 27.66 4.66
N THR A 33 25.98 28.75 5.37
CA THR A 33 26.47 29.99 4.75
C THR A 33 27.84 29.75 4.08
N PRO A 34 28.23 30.58 3.09
CA PRO A 34 29.52 30.43 2.41
C PRO A 34 30.73 30.38 3.36
N ASP A 35 30.66 31.10 4.48
CA ASP A 35 31.69 31.14 5.53
C ASP A 35 31.52 30.08 6.63
N GLY A 36 30.47 29.24 6.56
CA GLY A 36 30.19 28.18 7.51
C GLY A 36 29.83 28.65 8.92
N LYS A 37 29.41 29.91 9.09
CA LYS A 37 29.04 30.45 10.41
C LYS A 37 27.60 30.23 10.80
N GLU A 38 26.66 30.26 9.86
CA GLU A 38 25.25 29.97 10.11
C GLU A 38 24.79 28.74 9.32
N MET A 39 23.71 28.10 9.80
CA MET A 39 23.06 26.97 9.18
C MET A 39 21.57 27.26 9.00
N VAL A 40 21.00 26.86 7.86
CA VAL A 40 19.55 26.80 7.64
C VAL A 40 19.12 25.34 7.50
N PHE A 41 17.97 24.98 8.06
CA PHE A 41 17.43 23.61 8.06
C PHE A 41 15.90 23.61 8.07
N SER A 42 15.30 22.47 7.73
CA SER A 42 13.86 22.23 7.79
C SER A 42 13.45 21.61 9.13
N TYR A 43 12.37 22.11 9.73
CA TYR A 43 11.77 21.59 10.96
C TYR A 43 10.31 22.04 11.10
N GLU A 44 9.40 21.12 11.47
CA GLU A 44 7.95 21.36 11.60
C GLU A 44 7.29 21.96 10.33
N GLY A 45 7.81 21.59 9.16
CA GLY A 45 7.32 22.12 7.89
C GLY A 45 7.93 23.46 7.47
N ASP A 46 8.76 24.10 8.31
CA ASP A 46 9.34 25.41 7.98
C ASP A 46 10.86 25.39 7.91
N LEU A 47 11.44 26.49 7.40
CA LEU A 47 12.87 26.76 7.43
C LEU A 47 13.28 27.57 8.67
N TRP A 48 14.38 27.15 9.30
CA TRP A 48 14.94 27.74 10.51
C TRP A 48 16.41 28.05 10.32
N LYS A 49 16.90 29.12 10.96
CA LYS A 49 18.30 29.54 10.94
C LYS A 49 18.92 29.54 12.34
N VAL A 50 20.16 29.09 12.46
CA VAL A 50 20.93 29.09 13.72
C VAL A 50 22.41 29.33 13.46
N ASP A 51 23.15 29.81 14.45
CA ASP A 51 24.62 29.78 14.41
C ASP A 51 25.10 28.32 14.33
N SER A 52 26.12 28.07 13.52
CA SER A 52 26.73 26.75 13.35
C SER A 52 27.22 26.14 14.67
N GLN A 53 27.56 26.94 15.67
CA GLN A 53 27.96 26.46 17.00
C GLN A 53 26.76 26.12 17.91
N GLY A 54 25.53 26.38 17.47
CA GLY A 54 24.30 26.21 18.22
C GLY A 54 23.76 27.54 18.79
N GLY A 55 22.80 27.44 19.69
CA GLY A 55 22.05 28.57 20.24
C GLY A 55 20.58 28.51 19.88
N ILE A 56 19.91 29.65 19.93
CA ILE A 56 18.47 29.77 19.64
C ILE A 56 18.29 29.86 18.13
N ALA A 57 17.52 28.95 17.55
CA ALA A 57 17.16 29.04 16.14
C ALA A 57 15.98 30.00 15.93
N VAL A 58 15.98 30.66 14.77
CA VAL A 58 14.94 31.62 14.35
C VAL A 58 14.23 31.06 13.12
N ARG A 59 12.90 31.04 13.15
CA ARG A 59 12.06 30.64 12.02
C ARG A 59 12.13 31.70 10.91
N LEU A 60 12.43 31.27 9.68
CA LEU A 60 12.56 32.13 8.49
C LEU A 60 11.28 32.18 7.64
N THR A 61 10.53 31.08 7.61
CA THR A 61 9.34 30.89 6.75
C THR A 61 8.15 30.41 7.58
N GLY A 62 6.94 30.51 7.02
CA GLY A 62 5.70 30.18 7.71
C GLY A 62 4.55 29.97 6.75
N MET A 63 4.77 29.14 5.73
CA MET A 63 3.82 28.96 4.62
C MET A 63 2.80 27.86 4.97
N GLU A 64 1.68 27.79 4.24
CA GLU A 64 0.64 26.75 4.44
C GLU A 64 1.05 25.41 3.79
N GLY A 65 2.25 24.92 4.11
CA GLY A 65 2.91 23.81 3.43
C GLY A 65 4.06 23.21 4.23
N ASN A 66 4.90 22.43 3.54
CA ASN A 66 6.19 21.97 4.03
C ASN A 66 7.27 22.55 3.13
N GLU A 67 8.27 23.18 3.74
CA GLU A 67 9.47 23.69 3.10
C GLU A 67 10.66 22.76 3.34
N ILE A 68 11.27 22.27 2.24
CA ILE A 68 12.41 21.35 2.26
C ILE A 68 13.55 21.82 1.37
N ASN A 69 14.70 21.15 1.46
CA ASN A 69 15.87 21.38 0.61
C ASN A 69 16.32 22.86 0.54
N PRO A 70 16.51 23.57 1.66
CA PRO A 70 17.09 24.91 1.60
C PRO A 70 18.51 24.87 1.01
N ARG A 71 18.83 25.81 0.13
CA ARG A 71 20.16 26.01 -0.47
C ARG A 71 20.51 27.49 -0.48
N ILE A 72 21.62 27.83 0.16
CA ILE A 72 22.16 29.20 0.19
C ILE A 72 23.03 29.43 -1.06
N SER A 73 22.88 30.58 -1.71
CA SER A 73 23.72 30.95 -2.86
C SER A 73 25.19 31.11 -2.47
N PRO A 74 26.14 30.83 -3.37
CA PRO A 74 27.57 31.00 -3.10
C PRO A 74 27.99 32.41 -2.65
N ASP A 75 27.25 33.44 -3.06
CA ASP A 75 27.47 34.83 -2.60
C ASP A 75 26.82 35.15 -1.24
N GLY A 76 26.06 34.22 -0.66
CA GLY A 76 25.42 34.33 0.65
C GLY A 76 24.20 35.26 0.70
N LYS A 77 23.66 35.69 -0.45
CA LYS A 77 22.55 36.66 -0.50
C LYS A 77 21.18 36.03 -0.61
N TRP A 78 21.07 34.84 -1.19
CA TRP A 78 19.81 34.21 -1.54
C TRP A 78 19.66 32.85 -0.88
N LEU A 79 18.42 32.52 -0.55
CA LEU A 79 17.99 31.21 -0.09
C LEU A 79 16.95 30.68 -1.08
N ALA A 80 17.24 29.56 -1.73
CA ALA A 80 16.28 28.79 -2.49
C ALA A 80 15.79 27.59 -1.69
N PHE A 81 14.56 27.17 -1.90
CA PHE A 81 13.96 26.02 -1.22
C PHE A 81 12.77 25.48 -2.02
N SER A 82 12.29 24.29 -1.65
CA SER A 82 11.08 23.70 -2.23
C SER A 82 9.93 23.80 -1.24
N GLY A 83 8.77 24.26 -1.68
CA GLY A 83 7.56 24.42 -0.84
C GLY A 83 6.34 23.76 -1.49
N ASN A 84 5.41 23.22 -0.69
CA ASN A 84 4.25 22.48 -1.20
C ASN A 84 2.85 23.01 -0.86
N GLN A 85 2.73 24.29 -0.56
CA GLN A 85 1.44 24.90 -0.25
C GLN A 85 0.43 24.83 -1.41
N ASN A 86 0.91 24.69 -2.66
CA ASN A 86 0.11 24.50 -3.87
C ASN A 86 -0.29 23.04 -4.14
N GLY A 87 0.09 22.11 -3.27
CA GLY A 87 -0.21 20.68 -3.38
C GLY A 87 0.98 19.82 -3.84
N ASN A 88 1.89 20.37 -4.63
CA ASN A 88 3.15 19.76 -5.08
C ASN A 88 4.34 20.62 -4.65
N MET A 89 5.57 20.10 -4.70
CA MET A 89 6.77 20.94 -4.47
C MET A 89 7.01 21.86 -5.66
N ASP A 90 7.10 23.16 -5.42
CA ASP A 90 7.58 24.17 -6.37
C ASP A 90 8.88 24.81 -5.85
N VAL A 91 9.70 25.40 -6.73
CA VAL A 91 10.92 26.13 -6.34
C VAL A 91 10.60 27.56 -5.92
N TYR A 92 11.08 27.96 -4.74
CA TYR A 92 10.97 29.30 -4.19
C TYR A 92 12.34 29.92 -3.92
N VAL A 93 12.40 31.26 -3.89
CA VAL A 93 13.59 32.02 -3.51
C VAL A 93 13.25 33.23 -2.64
N MET A 94 14.12 33.56 -1.69
CA MET A 94 14.05 34.77 -0.87
C MET A 94 15.44 35.31 -0.52
N PRO A 95 15.59 36.60 -0.13
CA PRO A 95 16.83 37.10 0.44
C PRO A 95 17.16 36.39 1.76
N LEU A 96 18.41 35.97 1.96
CA LEU A 96 18.85 35.29 3.19
C LEU A 96 18.70 36.17 4.44
N ALA A 97 18.80 37.50 4.25
CA ALA A 97 18.59 38.48 5.32
C ALA A 97 17.10 38.66 5.71
N GLY A 98 16.18 37.99 5.04
CA GLY A 98 14.73 38.19 5.16
C GLY A 98 14.17 39.13 4.07
N GLY A 99 12.90 38.95 3.73
CA GLY A 99 12.20 39.68 2.67
C GLY A 99 11.15 38.83 1.99
N ASP A 100 10.66 39.31 0.84
CA ASP A 100 9.59 38.63 0.09
C ASP A 100 10.07 37.29 -0.50
N ILE A 101 9.17 36.30 -0.43
CA ILE A 101 9.33 34.99 -1.05
C ILE A 101 8.75 35.05 -2.46
N ARG A 102 9.48 34.52 -3.45
CA ARG A 102 9.04 34.43 -4.84
C ARG A 102 9.04 32.99 -5.33
N GLN A 103 7.92 32.56 -5.89
CA GLN A 103 7.79 31.31 -6.63
C GLN A 103 8.48 31.43 -7.99
N LEU A 104 9.25 30.40 -8.37
CA LEU A 104 9.98 30.37 -9.64
C LEU A 104 9.47 29.31 -10.62
N THR A 105 8.88 28.22 -10.12
CA THR A 105 8.27 27.17 -10.95
C THR A 105 6.80 26.98 -10.60
N ALA A 106 5.98 26.56 -11.57
CA ALA A 106 4.58 26.26 -11.34
C ALA A 106 4.15 25.09 -12.23
N HIS A 107 4.08 23.90 -11.64
CA HIS A 107 3.65 22.66 -12.31
C HIS A 107 3.11 21.69 -11.26
N ASP A 108 2.15 20.82 -11.56
CA ASP A 108 1.64 19.81 -10.61
C ASP A 108 2.62 18.66 -10.27
N ALA A 109 3.87 18.77 -10.70
CA ALA A 109 4.94 17.82 -10.43
C ALA A 109 5.76 18.29 -9.22
N SER A 110 6.46 17.37 -8.55
CA SER A 110 7.40 17.74 -7.48
C SER A 110 8.70 18.29 -8.07
N ASP A 111 9.04 19.55 -7.75
CA ASP A 111 10.29 20.24 -8.05
C ASP A 111 11.13 20.45 -6.77
N GLU A 112 12.23 19.71 -6.66
CA GLU A 112 13.09 19.68 -5.47
C GLU A 112 14.46 20.32 -5.71
N VAL A 113 14.75 21.42 -5.00
CA VAL A 113 15.98 22.19 -5.15
C VAL A 113 17.22 21.33 -4.82
N ASP A 114 18.16 21.28 -5.75
CA ASP A 114 19.42 20.54 -5.59
C ASP A 114 20.57 21.47 -5.19
N SER A 115 20.83 22.52 -5.98
CA SER A 115 22.01 23.39 -5.80
C SER A 115 21.96 24.71 -6.59
N TRP A 116 23.04 25.49 -6.50
CA TRP A 116 23.28 26.74 -7.21
C TRP A 116 24.50 26.65 -8.12
N SER A 117 24.52 27.42 -9.20
CA SER A 117 25.76 27.75 -9.92
C SER A 117 26.69 28.63 -9.08
N TRP A 118 28.00 28.50 -9.30
CA TRP A 118 29.03 29.24 -8.56
C TRP A 118 28.99 30.77 -8.75
N ASP A 119 28.33 31.26 -9.80
CA ASP A 119 28.07 32.69 -10.03
C ASP A 119 26.77 33.20 -9.35
N SER A 120 26.07 32.33 -8.62
CA SER A 120 24.79 32.62 -7.95
C SER A 120 23.64 33.02 -8.88
N GLN A 121 23.73 32.74 -10.19
CA GLN A 121 22.71 33.14 -11.18
C GLN A 121 21.75 32.04 -11.60
N THR A 122 22.08 30.76 -11.39
CA THR A 122 21.30 29.61 -11.86
C THR A 122 21.01 28.65 -10.71
N LEU A 123 19.78 28.15 -10.67
CA LEU A 123 19.32 27.10 -9.76
C LEU A 123 19.21 25.78 -10.50
N PHE A 124 19.57 24.69 -9.82
CA PHE A 124 19.39 23.32 -10.26
C PHE A 124 18.37 22.60 -9.36
N PHE A 125 17.50 21.79 -9.96
CA PHE A 125 16.49 21.05 -9.23
C PHE A 125 16.12 19.74 -9.93
N THR A 126 15.66 18.77 -9.14
CA THR A 126 15.11 17.51 -9.61
C THR A 126 13.59 17.64 -9.77
N SER A 127 13.03 17.20 -10.89
CA SER A 127 11.60 17.31 -11.20
C SER A 127 11.02 16.00 -11.70
N THR A 128 9.73 15.79 -11.43
CA THR A 128 8.93 14.63 -11.91
C THR A 128 8.03 14.97 -13.10
N ARG A 129 8.21 16.14 -13.73
CA ARG A 129 7.33 16.61 -14.81
C ARG A 129 7.44 15.79 -16.10
N TYR A 130 8.64 15.39 -16.50
CA TYR A 130 8.88 14.67 -17.76
C TYR A 130 8.96 13.16 -17.60
N ASN A 131 9.65 12.70 -16.55
CA ASN A 131 9.89 11.32 -16.23
C ASN A 131 9.87 11.14 -14.71
N ARG A 132 10.25 9.95 -14.20
CA ARG A 132 10.21 9.69 -12.76
C ARG A 132 11.19 10.59 -11.97
N MET A 133 12.32 10.97 -12.56
CA MET A 133 13.33 11.86 -11.96
C MET A 133 14.14 12.54 -13.09
N GLY A 134 13.98 13.86 -13.26
CA GLY A 134 14.68 14.63 -14.28
C GLY A 134 15.39 15.84 -13.71
N ALA A 135 16.57 16.16 -14.22
CA ALA A 135 17.30 17.34 -13.78
C ALA A 135 16.99 18.57 -14.65
N TYR A 136 16.73 19.69 -13.98
CA TYR A 136 16.35 20.96 -14.58
C TYR A 136 17.21 22.09 -14.04
N GLN A 137 17.27 23.18 -14.80
CA GLN A 137 17.84 24.44 -14.37
C GLN A 137 16.93 25.62 -14.71
N LEU A 138 17.04 26.71 -13.94
CA LEU A 138 16.42 27.99 -14.25
C LEU A 138 17.25 29.18 -13.72
N PRO A 139 17.12 30.38 -14.32
CA PRO A 139 17.76 31.59 -13.79
C PRO A 139 17.14 32.03 -12.46
N LEU A 140 17.97 32.66 -11.61
CA LEU A 140 17.52 33.33 -10.38
C LEU A 140 16.41 34.34 -10.67
N THR A 141 16.46 35.05 -11.79
CA THR A 141 15.45 36.05 -12.18
C THR A 141 14.08 35.46 -12.52
N GLY A 142 13.95 34.14 -12.64
CA GLY A 142 12.76 33.46 -13.16
C GLY A 142 12.87 33.16 -14.66
N GLY A 143 11.78 32.66 -15.23
CA GLY A 143 11.69 32.14 -16.59
C GLY A 143 11.37 30.64 -16.59
N THR A 144 11.16 30.08 -17.78
CA THR A 144 10.81 28.66 -17.92
C THR A 144 12.01 27.75 -17.67
N ALA A 145 11.83 26.73 -16.84
CA ALA A 145 12.88 25.77 -16.54
C ALA A 145 13.29 24.94 -17.76
N THR A 146 14.60 24.66 -17.87
CA THR A 146 15.18 23.88 -18.98
C THR A 146 15.66 22.53 -18.48
N ARG A 147 15.28 21.45 -19.19
CA ARG A 147 15.73 20.08 -18.91
C ARG A 147 17.18 19.88 -19.34
N LEU A 148 18.01 19.29 -18.49
CA LEU A 148 19.44 19.06 -18.76
C LEU A 148 19.73 17.78 -19.54
N PHE A 149 18.93 16.74 -19.34
CA PHE A 149 19.13 15.43 -19.95
C PHE A 149 17.87 14.98 -20.72
N PRO A 150 17.95 14.71 -22.03
CA PRO A 150 16.75 14.61 -22.88
C PRO A 150 16.05 13.24 -22.88
N HIS A 151 16.65 12.18 -22.34
CA HIS A 151 16.11 10.82 -22.43
C HIS A 151 15.11 10.49 -21.32
N PHE A 152 13.97 9.88 -21.67
CA PHE A 152 12.88 9.56 -20.73
C PHE A 152 13.31 8.68 -19.56
N PHE A 153 14.12 7.64 -19.80
CA PHE A 153 14.64 6.75 -18.74
C PHE A 153 15.95 7.19 -18.08
N ASN A 154 16.23 8.49 -18.06
CA ASN A 154 17.24 9.02 -17.15
C ASN A 154 16.64 9.21 -15.75
N TYR A 155 17.42 8.94 -14.70
CA TYR A 155 17.00 9.05 -13.30
C TYR A 155 17.92 10.00 -12.53
N ILE A 156 18.21 11.14 -13.17
CA ILE A 156 19.20 12.09 -12.71
C ILE A 156 18.63 12.88 -11.53
N SER A 157 19.37 12.91 -10.43
CA SER A 157 19.02 13.70 -9.24
C SER A 157 20.25 14.23 -8.52
N GLY A 158 20.04 15.24 -7.67
CA GLY A 158 21.09 15.80 -6.83
C GLY A 158 22.18 16.49 -7.65
N VAL A 159 21.79 17.26 -8.67
CA VAL A 159 22.77 17.92 -9.55
C VAL A 159 23.54 18.98 -8.79
N VAL A 160 24.88 18.89 -8.79
CA VAL A 160 25.78 19.86 -8.14
C VAL A 160 26.88 20.31 -9.11
N PRO A 161 26.97 21.59 -9.47
CA PRO A 161 28.04 22.09 -10.33
C PRO A 161 29.38 22.19 -9.58
N THR A 162 30.48 21.79 -10.22
CA THR A 162 31.84 22.06 -9.75
C THR A 162 32.29 23.46 -10.22
N PRO A 163 33.27 24.09 -9.53
CA PRO A 163 33.87 25.34 -10.02
C PRO A 163 34.48 25.23 -11.42
N GLY A 164 34.86 24.01 -11.85
CA GLY A 164 35.34 23.71 -13.20
C GLY A 164 34.25 23.63 -14.27
N GLY A 165 32.96 23.69 -13.89
CA GLY A 165 31.82 23.65 -14.80
C GLY A 165 31.31 22.25 -15.13
N GLU A 166 31.73 21.22 -14.41
CA GLU A 166 31.13 19.87 -14.47
C GLU A 166 29.86 19.82 -13.61
N LEU A 167 28.88 19.02 -13.99
CA LEU A 167 27.68 18.75 -13.21
C LEU A 167 27.80 17.35 -12.60
N LEU A 168 27.93 17.25 -11.28
CA LEU A 168 27.90 15.99 -10.54
C LEU A 168 26.46 15.55 -10.28
N PHE A 169 26.17 14.25 -10.30
CA PHE A 169 24.82 13.73 -10.03
C PHE A 169 24.81 12.22 -9.74
N ASN A 170 23.69 11.74 -9.18
CA ASN A 170 23.33 10.33 -9.16
C ASN A 170 22.36 10.01 -10.31
N ASP A 171 22.38 8.77 -10.84
CA ASP A 171 21.45 8.26 -11.87
C ASP A 171 20.71 7.00 -11.39
N SER A 172 20.15 7.07 -10.18
CA SER A 172 19.36 5.98 -9.60
C SER A 172 18.38 6.50 -8.56
N TRP A 173 17.20 5.87 -8.49
CA TRP A 173 16.24 6.16 -7.42
C TRP A 173 16.74 5.70 -6.03
N GLU A 174 17.76 4.84 -5.97
CA GLU A 174 18.42 4.43 -4.71
C GLU A 174 19.15 5.58 -4.01
N GLY A 175 19.48 6.65 -4.75
CA GLY A 175 20.01 7.90 -4.19
C GLY A 175 18.99 9.00 -3.94
N TYR A 176 17.71 8.71 -4.23
CA TYR A 176 16.62 9.66 -4.09
C TYR A 176 15.46 9.02 -3.32
N SER A 177 14.43 8.53 -4.03
CA SER A 177 13.19 8.01 -3.41
C SER A 177 13.36 6.70 -2.61
N SER A 178 14.49 5.99 -2.76
CA SER A 178 14.79 4.74 -2.04
C SER A 178 16.06 4.82 -1.19
N ALA A 179 16.53 6.04 -0.88
CA ALA A 179 17.72 6.22 -0.05
C ALA A 179 17.59 5.62 1.36
N ASN A 180 16.38 5.43 1.89
CA ASN A 180 16.14 4.77 3.16
C ASN A 180 16.33 3.24 3.12
N ARG A 181 16.27 2.57 1.96
CA ARG A 181 16.61 1.13 1.83
C ARG A 181 18.11 0.97 2.00
N LYS A 182 18.59 0.69 3.20
CA LYS A 182 20.02 0.61 3.48
C LYS A 182 20.63 -0.66 2.89
N ARG A 183 21.95 -0.65 2.65
CA ARG A 183 22.73 -1.85 2.29
C ARG A 183 22.32 -2.54 0.98
N TYR A 184 21.55 -1.87 0.12
CA TYR A 184 21.29 -2.36 -1.23
C TYR A 184 22.61 -2.63 -1.96
N LYS A 185 22.68 -3.78 -2.65
CA LYS A 185 23.78 -4.20 -3.53
C LYS A 185 23.15 -4.75 -4.80
N GLY A 186 23.31 -4.07 -5.93
CA GLY A 186 22.73 -4.50 -7.19
C GLY A 186 23.06 -3.51 -8.31
N ALA A 187 22.76 -3.87 -9.56
CA ALA A 187 23.23 -3.12 -10.73
C ALA A 187 22.64 -1.71 -10.91
N PHE A 188 21.61 -1.34 -10.12
CA PHE A 188 21.04 0.01 -10.10
C PHE A 188 21.48 0.80 -8.87
N ASN A 189 22.64 0.47 -8.33
CA ASN A 189 23.22 1.22 -7.25
C ASN A 189 23.52 2.67 -7.70
N PRO A 190 23.44 3.64 -6.79
CA PRO A 190 23.77 5.02 -7.10
C PRO A 190 25.30 5.19 -7.09
N ASP A 191 25.84 5.60 -8.23
CA ASP A 191 27.23 6.05 -8.40
C ASP A 191 27.27 7.59 -8.52
N ILE A 192 28.45 8.19 -8.30
CA ILE A 192 28.70 9.60 -8.59
C ILE A 192 29.15 9.73 -10.04
N HIS A 193 28.34 10.37 -10.87
CA HIS A 193 28.65 10.69 -12.26
C HIS A 193 28.90 12.19 -12.44
N ALA A 194 29.53 12.54 -13.57
CA ALA A 194 29.75 13.90 -13.98
C ALA A 194 29.54 14.10 -15.48
N TYR A 195 28.93 15.23 -15.83
CA TYR A 195 28.79 15.68 -17.21
C TYR A 195 29.22 17.15 -17.34
N ASN A 196 30.10 17.44 -18.30
CA ASN A 196 30.46 18.81 -18.62
C ASN A 196 29.66 19.30 -19.84
N PRO A 197 28.70 20.22 -19.70
CA PRO A 197 27.86 20.67 -20.80
C PRO A 197 28.62 21.43 -21.91
N LYS A 198 29.82 21.96 -21.62
CA LYS A 198 30.65 22.67 -22.60
C LYS A 198 31.49 21.72 -23.45
N THR A 199 32.18 20.78 -22.80
CA THR A 199 33.07 19.83 -23.49
C THR A 199 32.38 18.55 -23.93
N LYS A 200 31.17 18.30 -23.42
CA LYS A 200 30.40 17.06 -23.54
C LYS A 200 31.11 15.84 -22.93
N ALA A 201 32.11 16.04 -22.08
CA ALA A 201 32.80 14.96 -21.40
C ALA A 201 31.89 14.33 -20.33
N PHE A 202 31.88 12.99 -20.29
CA PHE A 202 31.21 12.20 -19.27
C PHE A 202 32.25 11.45 -18.43
N GLN A 203 32.05 11.40 -17.12
CA GLN A 203 32.92 10.67 -16.21
C GLN A 203 32.10 9.98 -15.12
N GLN A 204 32.42 8.71 -14.83
CA GLN A 204 31.96 8.01 -13.64
C GLN A 204 33.08 8.08 -12.60
N TYR A 205 32.81 8.67 -11.44
CA TYR A 205 33.79 8.89 -10.38
C TYR A 205 33.85 7.74 -9.38
N THR A 206 32.74 7.05 -9.16
CA THR A 206 32.65 5.87 -8.28
C THR A 206 31.98 4.70 -8.99
N ASP A 207 32.34 3.47 -8.61
CA ASP A 207 31.84 2.21 -9.19
C ASP A 207 31.53 1.16 -8.11
N TYR A 208 31.40 1.61 -6.87
CA TYR A 208 31.10 0.76 -5.73
C TYR A 208 29.66 0.23 -5.83
N ILE A 209 29.50 -1.10 -5.86
CA ILE A 209 28.19 -1.79 -6.01
C ILE A 209 27.18 -1.51 -4.88
N GLY A 210 27.55 -0.70 -3.88
CA GLY A 210 26.68 -0.16 -2.86
C GLY A 210 26.28 1.29 -3.15
N LYS A 211 25.97 2.04 -2.10
CA LYS A 211 25.35 3.35 -2.28
C LYS A 211 26.34 4.48 -2.11
N ASP A 212 26.60 5.24 -3.18
CA ASP A 212 27.33 6.51 -3.15
C ASP A 212 26.37 7.68 -3.47
N LEU A 213 26.04 8.47 -2.45
CA LEU A 213 24.91 9.38 -2.45
C LEU A 213 25.31 10.83 -2.24
N TRP A 214 24.49 11.74 -2.76
CA TRP A 214 24.40 13.15 -2.32
C TRP A 214 25.75 13.88 -2.37
N PRO A 215 26.36 14.03 -3.56
CA PRO A 215 27.58 14.81 -3.69
C PRO A 215 27.35 16.26 -3.28
N THR A 216 28.37 16.88 -2.68
CA THR A 216 28.44 18.30 -2.35
C THR A 216 29.85 18.80 -2.59
N VAL A 217 30.01 20.05 -3.04
CA VAL A 217 31.29 20.56 -3.56
C VAL A 217 31.62 21.93 -2.98
N ASP A 218 32.88 22.15 -2.59
CA ASP A 218 33.36 23.45 -2.13
C ASP A 218 33.94 24.33 -3.26
N GLN A 219 34.28 25.59 -2.95
CA GLN A 219 34.76 26.55 -3.96
C GLN A 219 36.12 26.15 -4.57
N LYS A 220 36.87 25.25 -3.92
CA LYS A 220 38.14 24.71 -4.41
C LYS A 220 37.94 23.47 -5.30
N GLY A 221 36.71 22.97 -5.40
CA GLY A 221 36.37 21.77 -6.17
C GLY A 221 36.57 20.47 -5.38
N ASN A 222 36.72 20.51 -4.06
CA ASN A 222 36.74 19.29 -3.26
C ASN A 222 35.32 18.71 -3.19
N VAL A 223 35.19 17.42 -3.51
CA VAL A 223 33.91 16.72 -3.54
C VAL A 223 33.77 15.86 -2.28
N TYR A 224 32.65 16.00 -1.60
CA TYR A 224 32.25 15.19 -0.46
C TYR A 224 30.93 14.49 -0.78
N TYR A 225 30.73 13.31 -0.23
CA TYR A 225 29.54 12.52 -0.49
C TYR A 225 29.30 11.50 0.63
N VAL A 226 28.21 10.76 0.56
CA VAL A 226 27.87 9.70 1.51
C VAL A 226 28.11 8.33 0.88
N SER A 227 28.73 7.41 1.62
CA SER A 227 28.80 6.00 1.21
C SER A 227 28.52 5.02 2.35
N ASP A 228 28.02 3.83 2.01
CA ASP A 228 27.91 2.68 2.94
C ASP A 228 29.11 1.70 2.88
N GLU A 229 30.17 2.04 2.14
CA GLU A 229 31.31 1.14 1.84
C GLU A 229 32.03 0.56 3.07
N ASN A 230 32.35 1.38 4.06
CA ASN A 230 33.20 0.96 5.18
C ASN A 230 32.51 0.01 6.18
N ASN A 231 31.24 0.27 6.54
CA ASN A 231 30.57 -0.46 7.63
C ASN A 231 29.07 -0.73 7.39
N GLY A 232 28.57 -0.57 6.16
CA GLY A 232 27.16 -0.78 5.83
C GLY A 232 26.20 0.29 6.38
N GLU A 233 26.73 1.35 6.99
CA GLU A 233 25.99 2.56 7.38
C GLU A 233 26.52 3.77 6.61
N TYR A 234 25.61 4.66 6.25
CA TYR A 234 25.92 5.90 5.54
C TYR A 234 26.88 6.77 6.35
N ASN A 235 28.07 6.98 5.80
CA ASN A 235 29.14 7.77 6.39
C ASN A 235 29.66 8.79 5.39
N LEU A 236 30.37 9.81 5.88
CA LEU A 236 30.91 10.88 5.06
C LEU A 236 32.22 10.46 4.41
N TYR A 237 32.38 10.74 3.12
CA TYR A 237 33.57 10.47 2.33
C TYR A 237 34.02 11.74 1.61
N GLN A 238 35.31 11.79 1.29
CA GLN A 238 35.89 12.74 0.36
C GLN A 238 36.37 12.00 -0.88
N LEU A 239 36.12 12.59 -2.05
CA LEU A 239 36.56 12.07 -3.33
C LEU A 239 37.74 12.92 -3.86
N ASN A 240 38.84 12.25 -4.22
CA ASN A 240 40.03 12.85 -4.81
C ASN A 240 40.34 12.14 -6.14
N GLY A 241 39.97 12.75 -7.27
CA GLY A 241 39.92 12.03 -8.54
C GLY A 241 38.89 10.91 -8.45
N THR A 242 39.27 9.67 -8.73
CA THR A 242 38.42 8.48 -8.53
C THR A 242 38.69 7.75 -7.20
N THR A 243 39.54 8.32 -6.33
CA THR A 243 39.87 7.70 -5.04
C THR A 243 39.00 8.25 -3.92
N SER A 244 38.31 7.36 -3.23
CA SER A 244 37.45 7.67 -2.09
C SER A 244 38.15 7.50 -0.75
N THR A 245 37.89 8.39 0.20
CA THR A 245 38.44 8.34 1.55
C THR A 245 37.34 8.57 2.58
N ALA A 246 37.12 7.59 3.46
CA ALA A 246 36.17 7.72 4.56
C ALA A 246 36.65 8.79 5.56
N LEU A 247 35.76 9.72 5.90
CA LEU A 247 35.98 10.77 6.89
C LEU A 247 35.35 10.43 8.24
N THR A 248 34.31 9.59 8.24
CA THR A 248 33.60 9.14 9.45
C THR A 248 33.34 7.63 9.43
N SER A 249 33.03 7.06 10.59
CA SER A 249 32.67 5.64 10.75
C SER A 249 31.62 5.45 11.86
N PHE A 250 30.54 6.21 11.79
CA PHE A 250 29.41 6.09 12.71
C PHE A 250 28.66 4.77 12.50
N SER A 251 28.10 4.24 13.59
CA SER A 251 27.18 3.10 13.60
C SER A 251 25.72 3.50 13.32
N GLU A 252 25.49 4.76 13.04
CA GLU A 252 24.18 5.32 12.68
C GLU A 252 24.35 6.19 11.44
N ALA A 253 23.61 5.85 10.39
CA ALA A 253 23.61 6.54 9.10
C ALA A 253 23.48 8.07 9.22
N ILE A 254 24.33 8.77 8.47
CA ILE A 254 24.16 10.20 8.19
C ILE A 254 23.25 10.42 6.98
N LYS A 255 22.67 11.62 6.86
CA LYS A 255 21.89 12.02 5.68
C LYS A 255 22.20 13.45 5.23
N ARG A 256 22.02 13.69 3.93
CA ARG A 256 22.01 15.02 3.29
C ARG A 256 23.21 15.91 3.69
N PRO A 257 24.46 15.51 3.42
CA PRO A 257 25.60 16.36 3.73
C PRO A 257 25.60 17.63 2.87
N PHE A 258 26.10 18.72 3.42
CA PHE A 258 26.29 19.98 2.70
C PHE A 258 27.57 20.67 3.19
N VAL A 259 28.50 20.94 2.26
CA VAL A 259 29.77 21.63 2.57
C VAL A 259 29.61 23.14 2.41
N ALA A 260 30.20 23.92 3.34
CA ALA A 260 30.30 25.37 3.19
C ALA A 260 31.21 25.74 2.01
N ALA A 261 30.97 26.87 1.34
CA ALA A 261 31.76 27.28 0.16
C ALA A 261 33.27 27.40 0.46
N ASN A 262 33.64 27.84 1.67
CA ASN A 262 35.03 27.91 2.10
C ASN A 262 35.71 26.54 2.34
N GLY A 263 34.95 25.44 2.34
CA GLY A 263 35.41 24.07 2.53
C GLY A 263 35.79 23.71 3.97
N GLU A 264 35.50 24.56 4.96
CA GLU A 264 35.95 24.34 6.35
C GLU A 264 35.03 23.43 7.15
N LYS A 265 33.73 23.42 6.83
CA LYS A 265 32.69 22.71 7.58
C LYS A 265 31.71 21.99 6.67
N ILE A 266 31.23 20.84 7.13
CA ILE A 266 30.19 20.03 6.47
C ILE A 266 29.07 19.78 7.48
N ALA A 267 27.85 20.18 7.14
CA ALA A 267 26.65 19.89 7.92
C ALA A 267 25.97 18.61 7.41
N PHE A 268 25.40 17.82 8.31
CA PHE A 268 24.61 16.63 7.95
C PHE A 268 23.65 16.24 9.06
N GLU A 269 22.68 15.42 8.72
CA GLU A 269 21.76 14.79 9.67
C GLU A 269 22.34 13.49 10.22
N LYS A 270 22.13 13.19 11.49
CA LYS A 270 22.36 11.86 12.08
C LYS A 270 21.40 11.68 13.25
N GLY A 271 20.66 10.57 13.28
CA GLY A 271 19.67 10.32 14.33
C GLY A 271 18.62 11.43 14.45
N TYR A 272 18.20 12.00 13.32
CA TYR A 272 17.27 13.13 13.20
C TYR A 272 17.74 14.44 13.85
N GLN A 273 19.04 14.60 14.02
CA GLN A 273 19.67 15.80 14.59
C GLN A 273 20.76 16.30 13.66
N LEU A 274 21.14 17.57 13.81
CA LEU A 274 22.18 18.17 12.97
C LEU A 274 23.55 18.03 13.61
N TYR A 275 24.55 17.76 12.78
CA TYR A 275 25.95 17.64 13.14
C TYR A 275 26.82 18.46 12.19
N LEU A 276 27.98 18.87 12.67
CA LEU A 276 29.02 19.54 11.89
C LEU A 276 30.32 18.76 11.94
N TYR A 277 30.90 18.49 10.78
CA TYR A 277 32.25 18.00 10.64
C TYR A 277 33.18 19.14 10.22
N ASP A 278 34.23 19.37 11.01
CA ASP A 278 35.30 20.32 10.72
C ASP A 278 36.38 19.61 9.90
N VAL A 279 36.59 20.05 8.66
CA VAL A 279 37.44 19.36 7.68
C VAL A 279 38.92 19.36 8.10
N ARG A 280 39.37 20.43 8.74
CA ARG A 280 40.77 20.60 9.16
C ARG A 280 41.11 19.72 10.35
N THR A 281 40.25 19.72 11.37
CA THR A 281 40.47 18.98 12.63
C THR A 281 39.96 17.55 12.58
N LYS A 282 39.15 17.21 11.57
CA LYS A 282 38.48 15.91 11.39
C LYS A 282 37.57 15.54 12.56
N LYS A 283 37.01 16.55 13.24
CA LYS A 283 36.13 16.35 14.39
C LYS A 283 34.69 16.62 14.01
N THR A 284 33.79 15.81 14.56
CA THR A 284 32.35 16.05 14.49
C THR A 284 31.84 16.61 15.81
N VAL A 285 31.03 17.66 15.74
CA VAL A 285 30.35 18.29 16.88
C VAL A 285 28.85 18.30 16.62
N GLN A 286 28.06 18.07 17.67
CA GLN A 286 26.63 18.33 17.67
C GLN A 286 26.39 19.75 18.21
N PRO A 287 25.97 20.72 17.39
CA PRO A 287 25.58 22.03 17.90
C PRO A 287 24.40 21.89 18.87
N ASN A 288 24.45 22.62 19.98
CA ASN A 288 23.36 22.67 20.95
C ASN A 288 22.27 23.62 20.44
N ILE A 289 21.21 23.10 19.82
CA ILE A 289 20.15 23.92 19.21
C ILE A 289 18.94 23.99 20.16
N SER A 290 18.43 25.19 20.36
CA SER A 290 17.19 25.46 21.09
C SER A 290 16.14 26.04 20.16
N LEU A 291 14.91 25.54 20.24
CA LEU A 291 13.77 25.98 19.42
C LEU A 291 12.70 26.61 20.32
N ASN A 292 12.15 27.74 19.87
CA ASN A 292 10.94 28.31 20.48
C ASN A 292 9.73 27.76 19.71
N ARG A 293 9.08 26.71 20.23
CA ARG A 293 8.03 25.97 19.53
C ARG A 293 6.70 25.91 20.29
N ASN A 294 5.63 25.61 19.56
CA ASN A 294 4.30 25.33 20.10
C ASN A 294 3.91 23.87 19.81
N GLN A 295 4.13 22.97 20.78
CA GLN A 295 3.80 21.54 20.60
C GLN A 295 2.28 21.31 20.67
N VAL A 296 1.71 20.88 19.54
CA VAL A 296 0.25 20.68 19.41
C VAL A 296 -0.17 19.24 19.10
N LEU A 297 0.76 18.32 18.81
CA LEU A 297 0.42 16.95 18.42
C LEU A 297 -0.35 16.19 19.51
N GLY A 298 0.09 16.31 20.77
CA GLY A 298 -0.57 15.72 21.93
C GLY A 298 -1.88 16.40 22.37
N LYS A 299 -2.34 17.42 21.64
CA LYS A 299 -3.64 18.05 21.91
C LYS A 299 -4.76 17.14 21.44
N LEU A 300 -5.84 17.13 22.22
CA LEU A 300 -7.05 16.42 21.87
C LEU A 300 -7.65 16.98 20.57
N LYS A 301 -7.78 16.11 19.57
CA LYS A 301 -8.53 16.36 18.33
C LYS A 301 -9.88 15.66 18.40
N GLU A 302 -10.90 16.37 17.92
CA GLU A 302 -12.27 15.83 17.84
C GLU A 302 -12.45 15.00 16.56
N PHE A 303 -13.08 13.83 16.71
CA PHE A 303 -13.46 12.91 15.65
C PHE A 303 -14.94 12.57 15.78
N ASN A 304 -15.55 12.09 14.70
CA ASN A 304 -16.96 11.67 14.69
C ASN A 304 -17.08 10.22 14.25
N ILE A 305 -17.95 9.46 14.93
CA ILE A 305 -18.26 8.07 14.58
C ILE A 305 -19.06 7.93 13.27
N SER A 306 -19.77 8.98 12.85
CA SER A 306 -20.68 8.93 11.70
C SER A 306 -19.93 8.56 10.42
N GLY A 307 -20.34 7.47 9.77
CA GLY A 307 -19.68 6.93 8.58
C GLY A 307 -18.30 6.31 8.82
N ASN A 308 -17.88 6.14 10.08
CA ASN A 308 -16.52 5.71 10.45
C ASN A 308 -16.52 4.48 11.39
N ILE A 309 -17.57 3.67 11.38
CA ILE A 309 -17.64 2.42 12.16
C ILE A 309 -16.93 1.29 11.41
N SER A 310 -16.04 0.54 12.08
CA SER A 310 -15.24 -0.52 11.47
C SER A 310 -15.66 -1.96 11.85
N ASP A 311 -16.25 -2.15 13.02
CA ASP A 311 -16.81 -3.44 13.48
C ASP A 311 -17.95 -3.18 14.46
N PHE A 312 -18.89 -4.12 14.59
CA PHE A 312 -19.98 -4.03 15.56
C PHE A 312 -20.55 -5.42 15.92
N ASP A 313 -21.25 -5.48 17.04
CA ASP A 313 -22.14 -6.58 17.40
C ASP A 313 -23.37 -6.05 18.16
N VAL A 314 -24.46 -6.81 18.11
CA VAL A 314 -25.73 -6.48 18.77
C VAL A 314 -25.93 -7.41 19.97
N SER A 315 -26.38 -6.86 21.09
CA SER A 315 -26.59 -7.65 22.31
C SER A 315 -27.66 -8.73 22.08
N PRO A 316 -27.54 -9.91 22.72
CA PRO A 316 -28.53 -10.99 22.58
C PRO A 316 -29.97 -10.58 22.87
N ASP A 317 -30.20 -9.63 23.79
CA ASP A 317 -31.52 -9.06 24.08
C ASP A 317 -32.06 -8.12 22.97
N GLY A 318 -31.25 -7.79 21.96
CA GLY A 318 -31.58 -6.94 20.82
C GLY A 318 -31.70 -5.44 21.16
N LYS A 319 -31.27 -5.02 22.35
CA LYS A 319 -31.50 -3.65 22.86
C LYS A 319 -30.27 -2.74 22.79
N LYS A 320 -29.08 -3.28 22.55
CA LYS A 320 -27.82 -2.52 22.58
C LYS A 320 -26.93 -2.92 21.41
N ILE A 321 -26.08 -2.00 21.00
CA ILE A 321 -25.07 -2.18 19.96
C ILE A 321 -23.72 -1.84 20.58
N ALA A 322 -22.73 -2.69 20.41
CA ALA A 322 -21.34 -2.34 20.68
C ALA A 322 -20.63 -2.20 19.33
N PHE A 323 -19.79 -1.19 19.17
CA PHE A 323 -19.13 -0.92 17.90
C PHE A 323 -17.76 -0.26 18.08
N VAL A 324 -16.95 -0.37 17.05
CA VAL A 324 -15.60 0.19 16.98
C VAL A 324 -15.59 1.35 15.99
N SER A 325 -15.00 2.49 16.36
CA SER A 325 -14.74 3.60 15.43
C SER A 325 -13.36 4.20 15.74
N ARG A 326 -12.51 4.33 14.72
CA ARG A 326 -11.11 4.80 14.84
C ARG A 326 -10.33 4.13 15.98
N GLY A 327 -10.53 2.82 16.14
CA GLY A 327 -9.88 2.02 17.18
C GLY A 327 -10.43 2.21 18.60
N GLU A 328 -11.47 3.03 18.79
CA GLU A 328 -12.12 3.23 20.08
C GLU A 328 -13.40 2.39 20.18
N LEU A 329 -13.74 1.95 21.40
CA LEU A 329 -14.91 1.11 21.68
C LEU A 329 -16.09 1.95 22.19
N PHE A 330 -17.27 1.72 21.61
CA PHE A 330 -18.50 2.40 21.97
C PHE A 330 -19.64 1.41 22.24
N VAL A 331 -20.62 1.86 23.03
CA VAL A 331 -21.89 1.17 23.24
C VAL A 331 -23.03 2.15 23.02
N ALA A 332 -24.08 1.71 22.33
CA ALA A 332 -25.32 2.45 22.13
C ALA A 332 -26.56 1.59 22.39
N ASP A 333 -27.73 2.22 22.49
CA ASP A 333 -29.00 1.49 22.35
C ASP A 333 -29.22 1.04 20.90
N SER A 334 -30.13 0.10 20.67
CA SER A 334 -30.40 -0.48 19.35
C SER A 334 -30.96 0.49 18.31
N GLU A 335 -31.42 1.68 18.73
CA GLU A 335 -31.87 2.74 17.84
C GLU A 335 -30.79 3.82 17.62
N GLY A 336 -29.61 3.68 18.25
CA GLY A 336 -28.47 4.59 18.06
C GLY A 336 -28.62 5.97 18.71
N LYS A 337 -29.60 6.15 19.62
CA LYS A 337 -29.94 7.44 20.23
C LYS A 337 -29.00 7.81 21.39
N PHE A 338 -28.50 6.84 22.12
CA PHE A 338 -27.71 7.01 23.33
C PHE A 338 -26.36 6.34 23.16
N VAL A 339 -25.37 7.08 22.66
CA VAL A 339 -24.01 6.57 22.44
C VAL A 339 -23.11 6.92 23.62
N ARG A 340 -22.26 5.98 24.03
CA ARG A 340 -21.22 6.17 25.04
C ARG A 340 -19.89 5.56 24.60
N GLN A 341 -18.82 6.35 24.66
CA GLN A 341 -17.45 5.86 24.53
C GLN A 341 -17.03 5.09 25.79
N MET A 342 -16.41 3.93 25.62
CA MET A 342 -15.81 3.15 26.71
C MET A 342 -14.40 3.67 27.01
N PRO A 343 -13.95 3.74 28.28
CA PRO A 343 -12.61 4.23 28.62
C PRO A 343 -11.50 3.39 27.95
N GLY A 344 -10.62 4.02 27.18
CA GLY A 344 -9.48 3.39 26.50
C GLY A 344 -8.12 3.86 27.02
N GLN A 345 -7.04 3.23 26.54
CA GLN A 345 -5.65 3.56 26.89
C GLN A 345 -4.82 4.05 25.68
N GLY A 346 -5.46 4.36 24.55
CA GLY A 346 -4.78 4.78 23.31
C GLY A 346 -4.36 3.64 22.39
N GLU A 347 -4.68 2.39 22.75
CA GLU A 347 -4.51 1.21 21.90
C GLU A 347 -5.67 1.06 20.90
N ARG A 348 -5.47 0.29 19.82
CA ARG A 348 -6.48 0.08 18.77
C ARG A 348 -7.35 -1.13 19.08
N VAL A 349 -8.65 -0.91 19.31
CA VAL A 349 -9.69 -1.95 19.26
C VAL A 349 -10.02 -2.28 17.81
N MET A 350 -10.20 -3.56 17.48
CA MET A 350 -10.50 -4.00 16.10
C MET A 350 -11.83 -4.75 15.99
N GLU A 351 -12.12 -5.66 16.92
CA GLU A 351 -13.34 -6.46 16.93
C GLU A 351 -14.06 -6.39 18.28
N VAL A 352 -15.38 -6.47 18.29
CA VAL A 352 -16.19 -6.57 19.52
C VAL A 352 -17.35 -7.56 19.37
N ARG A 353 -17.59 -8.38 20.40
CA ARG A 353 -18.71 -9.32 20.49
C ARG A 353 -19.37 -9.27 21.87
N TRP A 354 -20.68 -9.46 21.92
CA TRP A 354 -21.45 -9.56 23.16
C TRP A 354 -21.47 -10.99 23.71
N LEU A 355 -21.24 -11.14 25.01
CA LEU A 355 -21.51 -12.41 25.68
C LEU A 355 -23.03 -12.62 25.89
N LYS A 356 -23.40 -13.84 26.25
CA LYS A 356 -24.79 -14.30 26.41
C LYS A 356 -25.61 -13.47 27.41
N ASP A 357 -24.95 -12.87 28.39
CA ASP A 357 -25.56 -12.07 29.45
C ASP A 357 -26.08 -10.69 28.99
N SER A 358 -25.82 -10.29 27.73
CA SER A 358 -26.15 -8.95 27.20
C SER A 358 -25.54 -7.80 28.01
N ARG A 359 -24.46 -8.08 28.75
CA ARG A 359 -23.78 -7.14 29.64
C ARG A 359 -22.27 -7.12 29.42
N THR A 360 -21.66 -8.25 29.10
CA THR A 360 -20.21 -8.37 28.97
C THR A 360 -19.80 -8.31 27.50
N LEU A 361 -18.73 -7.58 27.21
CA LEU A 361 -18.09 -7.47 25.91
C LEU A 361 -16.80 -8.27 25.91
N LEU A 362 -16.57 -9.04 24.84
CA LEU A 362 -15.30 -9.60 24.44
C LEU A 362 -14.82 -8.80 23.23
N TYR A 363 -13.60 -8.27 23.25
CA TYR A 363 -13.09 -7.44 22.18
C TYR A 363 -11.60 -7.67 21.96
N SER A 364 -11.12 -7.44 20.74
CA SER A 364 -9.69 -7.43 20.44
C SER A 364 -9.12 -6.04 20.57
N GLN A 365 -7.89 -5.93 21.05
CA GLN A 365 -7.15 -4.68 21.18
C GLN A 365 -5.66 -4.92 20.92
N THR A 366 -4.95 -3.93 20.35
CA THR A 366 -3.49 -3.97 20.33
C THR A 366 -2.92 -3.90 21.75
N PHE A 367 -1.82 -4.62 21.94
CA PHE A 367 -1.00 -4.61 23.14
C PHE A 367 0.44 -4.90 22.71
N GLN A 368 1.34 -3.93 22.90
CA GLN A 368 2.71 -3.98 22.37
C GLN A 368 2.77 -4.21 20.84
N GLY A 369 1.74 -3.77 20.12
CA GLY A 369 1.60 -3.94 18.67
C GLY A 369 0.84 -5.19 18.23
N TYR A 370 0.68 -6.20 19.09
CA TYR A 370 -0.03 -7.44 18.77
C TYR A 370 -1.49 -7.40 19.18
N GLN A 371 -2.37 -8.00 18.39
CA GLN A 371 -3.79 -8.14 18.67
C GLN A 371 -4.04 -9.21 19.74
N ASN A 372 -4.63 -8.81 20.87
CA ASN A 372 -4.97 -9.69 21.99
C ASN A 372 -6.45 -9.55 22.40
N TRP A 373 -7.00 -10.57 23.08
CA TRP A 373 -8.38 -10.58 23.56
C TRP A 373 -8.50 -9.93 24.94
N PHE A 374 -9.51 -9.09 25.10
CA PHE A 374 -9.85 -8.39 26.33
C PHE A 374 -11.35 -8.55 26.62
N SER A 375 -11.73 -8.39 27.89
CA SER A 375 -13.15 -8.33 28.27
C SER A 375 -13.43 -7.21 29.25
N ARG A 376 -14.67 -6.69 29.20
CA ARG A 376 -15.18 -5.69 30.14
C ARG A 376 -16.71 -5.68 30.16
N THR A 377 -17.31 -5.01 31.14
CA THR A 377 -18.76 -4.76 31.12
C THR A 377 -19.10 -3.60 30.19
N ALA A 378 -20.22 -3.71 29.45
CA ALA A 378 -20.70 -2.71 28.50
C ALA A 378 -21.24 -1.43 29.16
N ASP A 379 -21.49 -1.46 30.47
CA ASP A 379 -21.80 -0.26 31.27
C ASP A 379 -20.56 0.57 31.61
N GLY A 380 -19.35 0.08 31.28
CA GLY A 380 -18.07 0.73 31.52
C GLY A 380 -17.65 0.80 32.99
N GLN A 381 -18.38 0.15 33.92
CA GLN A 381 -18.10 0.19 35.36
C GLN A 381 -17.17 -0.92 35.84
N GLY A 382 -17.02 -2.00 35.07
CA GLY A 382 -16.13 -3.12 35.40
C GLY A 382 -14.70 -2.92 34.87
N ASP A 383 -13.75 -3.56 35.55
CA ASP A 383 -12.34 -3.56 35.16
C ASP A 383 -12.13 -4.23 33.79
N VAL A 384 -11.13 -3.72 33.05
CA VAL A 384 -10.64 -4.35 31.82
C VAL A 384 -9.81 -5.56 32.18
N LYS A 385 -10.15 -6.73 31.62
CA LYS A 385 -9.39 -7.97 31.79
C LYS A 385 -8.73 -8.36 30.49
N GLN A 386 -7.40 -8.39 30.46
CA GLN A 386 -6.63 -8.98 29.38
C GLN A 386 -6.68 -10.51 29.49
N LEU A 387 -7.11 -11.17 28.41
CA LEU A 387 -7.34 -12.63 28.37
C LEU A 387 -6.17 -13.38 27.71
N THR A 388 -5.50 -12.74 26.75
CA THR A 388 -4.32 -13.29 26.06
C THR A 388 -3.15 -12.30 26.12
N HIS A 389 -1.93 -12.83 26.10
CA HIS A 389 -0.67 -12.07 26.17
C HIS A 389 0.29 -12.52 25.07
N ASP A 390 -0.27 -12.90 23.93
CA ASP A 390 0.47 -13.52 22.84
C ASP A 390 1.26 -12.46 22.05
N GLN A 391 2.47 -12.83 21.62
CA GLN A 391 3.29 -12.05 20.67
C GLN A 391 2.99 -12.49 19.23
N ARG A 392 1.71 -12.47 18.89
CA ARG A 392 1.13 -12.80 17.58
C ARG A 392 -0.30 -12.29 17.54
N ASN A 393 -0.87 -12.11 16.36
CA ASN A 393 -2.20 -11.55 16.24
C ASN A 393 -3.31 -12.61 16.45
N ASN A 394 -4.19 -12.34 17.43
CA ASN A 394 -5.42 -13.10 17.71
C ASN A 394 -6.65 -12.43 17.08
N ARG A 395 -7.24 -13.03 16.04
CA ARG A 395 -8.22 -12.36 15.16
C ARG A 395 -9.37 -13.28 14.72
N ASP A 396 -10.37 -12.67 14.08
CA ASP A 396 -11.45 -13.35 13.36
C ASP A 396 -12.32 -14.24 14.27
N ILE A 397 -12.83 -13.68 15.36
CA ILE A 397 -13.56 -14.46 16.36
C ILE A 397 -15.03 -14.70 16.00
N SER A 398 -15.46 -15.95 16.12
CA SER A 398 -16.85 -16.42 15.93
C SER A 398 -17.35 -17.18 17.15
N PHE A 399 -18.64 -17.05 17.46
CA PHE A 399 -19.29 -17.79 18.56
C PHE A 399 -20.15 -18.92 18.02
N ASN A 400 -20.31 -19.99 18.79
CA ASN A 400 -21.33 -21.00 18.51
C ASN A 400 -22.74 -20.46 18.83
N ALA A 401 -23.78 -21.14 18.35
CA ALA A 401 -25.17 -20.66 18.39
C ALA A 401 -25.68 -20.34 19.82
N ASP A 402 -25.25 -21.10 20.83
CA ASP A 402 -25.68 -20.92 22.22
C ASP A 402 -24.81 -19.92 23.02
N ARG A 403 -23.78 -19.35 22.37
CA ARG A 403 -22.76 -18.44 22.93
C ARG A 403 -22.05 -19.01 24.16
N THR A 404 -21.69 -20.29 24.14
CA THR A 404 -20.88 -20.95 25.18
C THR A 404 -19.42 -21.12 24.79
N LYS A 405 -19.11 -21.13 23.49
CA LYS A 405 -17.75 -21.27 22.95
C LYS A 405 -17.49 -20.25 21.85
N ALA A 406 -16.24 -19.85 21.73
CA ALA A 406 -15.73 -19.09 20.59
C ALA A 406 -14.62 -19.86 19.86
N VAL A 407 -14.40 -19.53 18.59
CA VAL A 407 -13.29 -19.97 17.75
C VAL A 407 -12.67 -18.76 17.08
N TYR A 408 -11.35 -18.74 16.98
CA TYR A 408 -10.59 -17.64 16.38
C TYR A 408 -9.23 -18.14 15.89
N LEU A 409 -8.49 -17.30 15.17
CA LEU A 409 -7.16 -17.61 14.65
C LEU A 409 -6.09 -16.90 15.47
N SER A 410 -4.98 -17.58 15.73
CA SER A 410 -3.83 -17.05 16.44
C SER A 410 -2.57 -17.30 15.63
N GLY A 411 -1.84 -16.23 15.32
CA GLY A 411 -0.61 -16.38 14.55
C GLY A 411 -0.84 -16.71 13.08
N ARG A 412 0.21 -17.31 12.50
CA ARG A 412 0.21 -17.93 11.17
C ARG A 412 -0.23 -19.39 11.19
N ASP A 413 -0.45 -19.98 12.36
CA ASP A 413 -0.36 -21.42 12.53
C ASP A 413 -1.42 -22.07 13.43
N GLU A 414 -2.31 -21.32 14.10
CA GLU A 414 -3.24 -21.91 15.07
C GLU A 414 -4.71 -21.52 14.89
N VAL A 415 -5.59 -22.53 14.97
CA VAL A 415 -7.03 -22.36 15.25
C VAL A 415 -7.26 -22.64 16.72
N ARG A 416 -7.81 -21.66 17.43
CA ARG A 416 -8.05 -21.71 18.88
C ARG A 416 -9.52 -21.67 19.20
N THR A 417 -9.90 -22.30 20.31
CA THR A 417 -11.23 -22.16 20.92
C THR A 417 -11.13 -21.47 22.27
N MET A 418 -12.18 -20.76 22.66
CA MET A 418 -12.32 -20.16 23.99
C MET A 418 -13.64 -20.61 24.62
N ASP A 419 -13.57 -21.10 25.85
CA ASP A 419 -14.76 -21.31 26.67
C ASP A 419 -15.25 -19.94 27.18
N LEU A 420 -16.46 -19.54 26.82
CA LEU A 420 -16.96 -18.17 27.09
C LEU A 420 -17.42 -17.96 28.54
N SER A 421 -17.53 -19.03 29.33
CA SER A 421 -17.87 -18.94 30.75
C SER A 421 -16.65 -18.66 31.63
N SER A 422 -15.52 -19.30 31.30
CA SER A 422 -14.25 -19.19 31.99
C SER A 422 -13.27 -18.23 31.30
N LEU A 423 -13.54 -17.86 30.05
CA LEU A 423 -12.68 -17.06 29.15
C LEU A 423 -11.31 -17.68 28.91
N LYS A 424 -11.18 -19.00 29.08
CA LYS A 424 -9.94 -19.74 28.83
C LYS A 424 -9.85 -20.14 27.37
N SER A 425 -8.69 -19.88 26.77
CA SER A 425 -8.38 -20.22 25.39
C SER A 425 -7.49 -21.48 25.30
N GLN A 426 -7.68 -22.26 24.23
CA GLN A 426 -6.85 -23.43 23.92
C GLN A 426 -6.71 -23.64 22.40
N THR A 427 -5.56 -24.14 21.98
CA THR A 427 -5.30 -24.52 20.57
C THR A 427 -5.95 -25.87 20.27
N ILE A 428 -6.68 -25.93 19.16
CA ILE A 428 -7.39 -27.14 18.71
C ILE A 428 -6.79 -27.70 17.42
N VAL A 429 -6.30 -26.82 16.53
CA VAL A 429 -5.62 -27.22 15.29
C VAL A 429 -4.35 -26.38 15.13
N LYS A 430 -3.27 -27.05 14.70
CA LYS A 430 -2.07 -26.40 14.16
C LYS A 430 -1.96 -26.75 12.68
N ASP A 431 -1.93 -25.74 11.81
CA ASP A 431 -1.86 -25.92 10.36
C ASP A 431 -1.32 -24.64 9.70
N GLU A 432 -1.11 -24.64 8.39
CA GLU A 432 -0.67 -23.47 7.64
C GLU A 432 -1.83 -22.50 7.39
N ILE A 433 -2.06 -21.57 8.32
CA ILE A 433 -3.19 -20.62 8.26
C ILE A 433 -2.81 -19.31 7.55
N TRP A 434 -1.55 -18.87 7.72
CA TRP A 434 -1.02 -17.53 7.39
C TRP A 434 -1.73 -16.39 8.16
N ALA A 435 -1.09 -15.26 8.45
CA ALA A 435 -1.62 -14.32 9.46
C ALA A 435 -2.60 -13.23 8.96
N PHE A 436 -2.74 -12.96 7.65
CA PHE A 436 -3.52 -11.80 7.19
C PHE A 436 -4.32 -12.01 5.89
N GLN A 437 -4.36 -13.24 5.36
CA GLN A 437 -5.18 -13.60 4.19
C GLN A 437 -5.83 -14.97 4.40
N ASN A 438 -6.82 -15.01 5.29
CA ASN A 438 -7.48 -16.24 5.71
C ASN A 438 -9.00 -16.05 5.77
N SER A 439 -9.73 -17.15 5.78
CA SER A 439 -11.16 -17.12 6.06
C SER A 439 -11.42 -17.16 7.58
N LYS A 440 -12.50 -16.52 8.02
CA LYS A 440 -12.93 -16.53 9.42
C LYS A 440 -13.39 -17.93 9.85
N PRO A 441 -12.86 -18.53 10.94
CA PRO A 441 -13.30 -19.83 11.40
C PRO A 441 -14.69 -19.76 12.02
N THR A 442 -15.49 -20.81 11.86
CA THR A 442 -16.88 -20.86 12.36
C THR A 442 -17.26 -22.24 12.90
N PHE A 443 -18.25 -22.28 13.81
CA PHE A 443 -18.85 -23.54 14.26
C PHE A 443 -19.93 -23.99 13.29
N SER A 444 -20.12 -25.31 13.18
CA SER A 444 -21.33 -25.87 12.58
C SER A 444 -22.59 -25.46 13.37
N PRO A 445 -23.78 -25.47 12.74
CA PRO A 445 -25.03 -25.11 13.42
C PRO A 445 -25.36 -25.97 14.66
N ASP A 446 -24.89 -27.22 14.69
CA ASP A 446 -25.04 -28.15 15.82
C ASP A 446 -23.90 -28.06 16.85
N GLY A 447 -22.86 -27.25 16.58
CA GLY A 447 -21.71 -27.03 17.47
C GLY A 447 -20.70 -28.18 17.54
N ASN A 448 -20.82 -29.21 16.72
CA ASN A 448 -19.95 -30.39 16.76
C ASN A 448 -18.69 -30.27 15.89
N TYR A 449 -18.67 -29.34 14.95
CA TYR A 449 -17.58 -29.16 13.99
C TYR A 449 -17.09 -27.71 13.93
N LEU A 450 -15.83 -27.53 13.58
CA LEU A 450 -15.24 -26.25 13.20
C LEU A 450 -14.93 -26.25 11.70
N LEU A 451 -15.25 -25.16 11.02
CA LEU A 451 -14.91 -24.90 9.62
C LEU A 451 -13.85 -23.81 9.56
N PHE A 452 -12.79 -24.05 8.79
CA PHE A 452 -11.69 -23.11 8.59
C PHE A 452 -11.01 -23.38 7.25
N THR A 453 -10.07 -22.51 6.87
CA THR A 453 -9.22 -22.70 5.69
C THR A 453 -7.77 -22.85 6.11
N ALA A 454 -7.02 -23.67 5.38
CA ALA A 454 -5.56 -23.73 5.46
C ALA A 454 -4.96 -23.73 4.06
N ILE A 455 -3.69 -23.35 3.94
CA ILE A 455 -3.00 -23.17 2.68
C ILE A 455 -2.35 -24.46 2.22
N ARG A 456 -2.50 -24.81 0.94
CA ARG A 456 -1.80 -25.89 0.26
C ARG A 456 -1.34 -25.37 -1.10
N ASN A 457 -0.03 -25.38 -1.35
CA ASN A 457 0.55 -24.89 -2.60
C ASN A 457 0.07 -23.47 -2.99
N PHE A 458 0.10 -22.53 -2.03
CA PHE A 458 -0.38 -21.14 -2.20
C PHE A 458 -1.90 -20.98 -2.43
N GLU A 459 -2.68 -22.05 -2.34
CA GLU A 459 -4.14 -22.02 -2.51
C GLU A 459 -4.86 -22.37 -1.19
N GLN A 460 -6.01 -21.75 -0.94
CA GLN A 460 -6.83 -22.07 0.24
C GLN A 460 -7.67 -23.32 0.01
N ASP A 461 -7.54 -24.29 0.92
CA ASP A 461 -8.42 -25.45 1.01
C ASP A 461 -9.39 -25.31 2.19
N ILE A 462 -10.58 -25.90 2.08
CA ILE A 462 -11.60 -25.89 3.14
C ILE A 462 -11.44 -27.14 4.02
N PHE A 463 -11.36 -26.93 5.34
CA PHE A 463 -11.23 -27.99 6.34
C PHE A 463 -12.36 -27.99 7.34
N VAL A 464 -12.66 -29.19 7.83
CA VAL A 464 -13.55 -29.39 8.98
C VAL A 464 -12.82 -30.16 10.08
N HIS A 465 -12.91 -29.66 11.32
CA HIS A 465 -12.44 -30.34 12.52
C HIS A 465 -13.60 -30.79 13.39
N ASN A 466 -13.65 -32.08 13.74
CA ASN A 466 -14.65 -32.66 14.62
C ASN A 466 -14.24 -32.52 16.09
N LEU A 467 -15.02 -31.75 16.85
CA LEU A 467 -14.72 -31.41 18.24
C LEU A 467 -14.88 -32.58 19.23
N LYS A 468 -15.57 -33.66 18.83
CA LYS A 468 -15.82 -34.82 19.68
C LYS A 468 -14.67 -35.83 19.65
N ASN A 469 -14.13 -36.11 18.46
CA ASN A 469 -13.07 -37.10 18.28
C ASN A 469 -11.70 -36.48 17.91
N GLY A 470 -11.63 -35.17 17.67
CA GLY A 470 -10.40 -34.46 17.33
C GLY A 470 -9.92 -34.65 15.89
N GLN A 471 -10.72 -35.24 15.01
CA GLN A 471 -10.33 -35.52 13.63
C GLN A 471 -10.50 -34.28 12.73
N THR A 472 -9.46 -33.93 11.98
CA THR A 472 -9.48 -32.89 10.94
C THR A 472 -9.54 -33.53 9.56
N SER A 473 -10.43 -33.05 8.68
CA SER A 473 -10.60 -33.52 7.30
C SER A 473 -10.52 -32.36 6.31
N ASN A 474 -9.77 -32.55 5.21
CA ASN A 474 -9.73 -31.62 4.08
C ASN A 474 -10.88 -31.94 3.12
N LEU A 475 -11.75 -30.96 2.84
CA LEU A 475 -12.94 -31.16 2.02
C LEU A 475 -12.70 -30.91 0.53
N THR A 476 -11.79 -30.00 0.16
CA THR A 476 -11.62 -29.57 -1.24
C THR A 476 -10.37 -30.16 -1.88
N ASN A 477 -9.15 -29.79 -1.47
CA ASN A 477 -7.87 -30.31 -2.02
C ASN A 477 -7.87 -30.43 -3.55
N THR A 478 -8.07 -29.30 -4.22
CA THR A 478 -8.26 -29.22 -5.68
C THR A 478 -7.12 -28.50 -6.41
N GLY A 479 -6.17 -27.90 -5.68
CA GLY A 479 -5.08 -27.10 -6.26
C GLY A 479 -5.51 -25.73 -6.78
N VAL A 480 -6.72 -25.27 -6.42
CA VAL A 480 -7.21 -23.91 -6.65
C VAL A 480 -7.90 -23.42 -5.38
N SER A 481 -7.90 -22.12 -5.12
CA SER A 481 -8.46 -21.62 -3.87
C SER A 481 -9.98 -21.79 -3.79
N GLU A 482 -10.44 -22.29 -2.64
CA GLU A 482 -11.82 -22.24 -2.18
C GLU A 482 -11.90 -21.46 -0.87
N THR A 483 -12.45 -20.25 -0.94
CA THR A 483 -12.35 -19.27 0.15
C THR A 483 -13.72 -18.90 0.73
N SER A 484 -13.70 -18.23 1.87
CA SER A 484 -14.88 -17.72 2.58
C SER A 484 -15.96 -18.80 2.82
N PRO A 485 -15.61 -19.98 3.37
CA PRO A 485 -16.58 -21.04 3.55
C PRO A 485 -17.61 -20.68 4.63
N TYR A 486 -18.87 -21.03 4.39
CA TYR A 486 -20.01 -20.65 5.23
C TYR A 486 -21.00 -21.80 5.39
N TRP A 487 -21.33 -22.16 6.64
CA TRP A 487 -22.33 -23.19 6.93
C TRP A 487 -23.74 -22.73 6.54
N SER A 488 -24.53 -23.62 5.93
CA SER A 488 -25.97 -23.41 5.86
C SER A 488 -26.59 -23.53 7.27
N PRO A 489 -27.57 -22.67 7.63
CA PRO A 489 -28.20 -22.75 8.97
C PRO A 489 -28.88 -24.08 9.28
N ASP A 490 -29.34 -24.82 8.26
CA ASP A 490 -29.91 -26.16 8.38
C ASP A 490 -28.86 -27.30 8.47
N GLY A 491 -27.57 -26.99 8.37
CA GLY A 491 -26.49 -27.96 8.50
C GLY A 491 -26.33 -28.91 7.31
N LYS A 492 -26.94 -28.62 6.16
CA LYS A 492 -26.91 -29.46 4.96
C LYS A 492 -25.80 -29.11 3.96
N TYR A 493 -25.32 -27.88 3.96
CA TYR A 493 -24.36 -27.39 2.96
C TYR A 493 -23.23 -26.57 3.56
N ILE A 494 -22.10 -26.52 2.85
CA ILE A 494 -21.08 -25.48 2.98
C ILE A 494 -21.07 -24.65 1.68
N TYR A 495 -21.21 -23.34 1.79
CA TYR A 495 -21.08 -22.38 0.68
C TYR A 495 -19.68 -21.80 0.63
N PHE A 496 -19.14 -21.52 -0.55
CA PHE A 496 -17.80 -20.93 -0.70
C PHE A 496 -17.63 -20.24 -2.06
N ALA A 497 -16.61 -19.39 -2.19
CA ALA A 497 -16.22 -18.77 -3.45
C ALA A 497 -15.00 -19.47 -4.05
N SER A 498 -15.02 -19.71 -5.37
CA SER A 498 -13.88 -20.32 -6.08
C SER A 498 -13.89 -20.01 -7.57
N ASN A 499 -12.72 -19.98 -8.20
CA ASN A 499 -12.58 -20.30 -9.62
C ASN A 499 -12.06 -21.73 -9.74
N ARG A 500 -12.98 -22.68 -9.95
CA ARG A 500 -12.64 -24.10 -9.97
C ARG A 500 -11.79 -24.56 -11.17
N THR A 501 -11.36 -23.64 -12.03
CA THR A 501 -10.61 -23.92 -13.26
C THR A 501 -9.26 -23.22 -13.33
N LYS A 502 -8.94 -22.32 -12.39
CA LYS A 502 -7.70 -21.55 -12.40
C LYS A 502 -7.20 -21.30 -10.97
N PRO A 503 -5.89 -21.47 -10.70
CA PRO A 503 -5.26 -21.03 -9.46
C PRO A 503 -5.51 -19.53 -9.19
N SER A 504 -5.55 -19.16 -7.92
CA SER A 504 -5.65 -17.76 -7.51
C SER A 504 -4.29 -17.11 -7.42
N TYR A 505 -3.25 -17.83 -7.02
CA TYR A 505 -1.90 -17.28 -7.00
C TYR A 505 -1.29 -17.31 -8.41
N PRO A 506 -0.54 -16.26 -8.84
CA PRO A 506 -0.20 -15.03 -8.12
C PRO A 506 -1.19 -13.86 -8.34
N THR A 507 -2.22 -14.03 -9.19
CA THR A 507 -3.08 -12.92 -9.64
C THR A 507 -4.20 -12.50 -8.67
N GLY A 508 -4.38 -13.23 -7.58
CA GLY A 508 -5.63 -13.28 -6.83
C GLY A 508 -6.72 -14.06 -7.58
N MET A 509 -7.81 -14.35 -6.89
CA MET A 509 -8.95 -15.09 -7.43
C MET A 509 -9.71 -14.22 -8.46
N GLN A 510 -9.71 -14.64 -9.73
CA GLN A 510 -10.41 -13.96 -10.83
C GLN A 510 -11.59 -14.81 -11.31
N ASN A 511 -12.69 -14.19 -11.78
CA ASN A 511 -13.86 -14.88 -12.34
C ASN A 511 -14.44 -16.00 -11.44
N SER A 512 -14.41 -15.79 -10.12
CA SER A 512 -14.98 -16.72 -9.15
C SER A 512 -16.51 -16.74 -9.19
N SER A 513 -17.06 -17.90 -8.86
CA SER A 513 -18.50 -18.11 -8.62
C SER A 513 -18.74 -18.59 -7.19
N ILE A 514 -19.99 -18.52 -6.74
CA ILE A 514 -20.42 -19.08 -5.46
C ILE A 514 -20.90 -20.51 -5.68
N PHE A 515 -20.33 -21.42 -4.91
CA PHE A 515 -20.68 -22.83 -4.89
C PHE A 515 -21.32 -23.21 -3.56
N ARG A 516 -22.11 -24.28 -3.56
CA ARG A 516 -22.48 -25.01 -2.35
C ARG A 516 -22.09 -26.48 -2.48
N MET A 517 -21.66 -27.06 -1.37
CA MET A 517 -21.29 -28.47 -1.23
C MET A 517 -22.28 -29.14 -0.29
N ALA A 518 -23.04 -30.13 -0.77
CA ALA A 518 -23.95 -30.89 0.08
C ALA A 518 -23.19 -31.90 0.94
N LEU A 519 -23.44 -31.89 2.26
CA LEU A 519 -22.67 -32.67 3.25
C LEU A 519 -23.10 -34.14 3.35
N SER A 520 -24.26 -34.48 2.80
CA SER A 520 -24.79 -35.84 2.70
C SER A 520 -25.71 -35.95 1.48
N ASN A 521 -26.05 -37.17 1.08
CA ASN A 521 -27.08 -37.40 0.07
C ASN A 521 -28.47 -37.28 0.71
N PHE A 522 -29.25 -36.30 0.27
CA PHE A 522 -30.65 -36.13 0.66
C PHE A 522 -31.48 -35.66 -0.53
N ASP A 523 -32.76 -36.05 -0.58
CA ASP A 523 -33.67 -35.59 -1.62
C ASP A 523 -34.24 -34.21 -1.29
N GLN A 524 -34.75 -33.52 -2.31
CA GLN A 524 -35.57 -32.33 -2.13
C GLN A 524 -36.90 -32.71 -1.48
N PRO A 525 -37.57 -31.78 -0.76
CA PRO A 525 -38.90 -32.03 -0.24
C PRO A 525 -39.85 -32.47 -1.37
N TYR A 526 -40.64 -33.52 -1.15
CA TYR A 526 -41.66 -33.95 -2.12
C TYR A 526 -42.92 -33.09 -2.00
N ARG A 527 -43.53 -32.76 -3.15
CA ARG A 527 -44.82 -32.04 -3.18
C ARG A 527 -45.92 -32.78 -2.42
N SER A 528 -45.94 -34.11 -2.52
CA SER A 528 -46.88 -34.97 -1.80
C SER A 528 -46.74 -34.83 -0.29
N THR A 529 -45.53 -34.84 0.25
CA THR A 529 -45.28 -34.65 1.69
C THR A 529 -45.80 -33.29 2.18
N LYS A 530 -45.52 -32.20 1.43
CA LYS A 530 -46.07 -30.88 1.77
C LYS A 530 -47.59 -30.80 1.64
N PHE A 531 -48.17 -31.54 0.70
CA PHE A 531 -49.62 -31.65 0.56
C PHE A 531 -50.24 -32.41 1.74
N ASP A 532 -49.65 -33.52 2.18
CA ASP A 532 -50.09 -34.30 3.33
C ASP A 532 -49.97 -33.51 4.65
N GLU A 533 -48.95 -32.64 4.77
CA GLU A 533 -48.80 -31.71 5.88
C GLU A 533 -50.02 -30.77 6.04
N LEU A 534 -50.74 -30.42 4.95
CA LEU A 534 -51.96 -29.59 5.01
C LEU A 534 -53.11 -30.24 5.80
N PHE A 535 -53.11 -31.57 5.90
CA PHE A 535 -54.15 -32.35 6.58
C PHE A 535 -53.69 -32.88 7.93
N SER A 536 -52.45 -32.57 8.34
CA SER A 536 -51.92 -32.90 9.65
C SER A 536 -52.57 -31.99 10.70
N GLN A 537 -53.39 -32.54 11.60
CA GLN A 537 -53.97 -31.74 12.67
C GLN A 537 -52.86 -31.17 13.58
N PRO A 538 -52.94 -29.90 14.03
CA PRO A 538 -51.99 -29.36 14.99
C PRO A 538 -52.02 -30.23 16.23
N ALA A 539 -50.86 -30.75 16.65
CA ALA A 539 -50.77 -31.54 17.87
C ALA A 539 -51.25 -30.69 19.05
N VAL A 540 -52.45 -30.99 19.55
CA VAL A 540 -52.89 -30.56 20.88
C VAL A 540 -51.83 -31.05 21.85
N LYS A 541 -51.19 -30.13 22.57
CA LYS A 541 -50.30 -30.43 23.70
C LYS A 541 -51.06 -31.35 24.67
N LYS A 542 -50.83 -32.67 24.55
CA LYS A 542 -51.24 -33.64 25.55
C LYS A 542 -50.24 -33.56 26.69
N ASP A 543 -50.68 -32.92 27.75
CA ASP A 543 -50.02 -32.87 29.04
C ASP A 543 -50.04 -34.28 29.66
N THR A 544 -49.11 -35.15 29.25
CA THR A 544 -48.94 -36.47 29.86
C THR A 544 -48.08 -36.36 31.12
N SER A 545 -48.75 -35.96 32.20
CA SER A 545 -48.36 -36.33 33.55
C SER A 545 -48.34 -37.87 33.68
N THR A 546 -47.15 -38.45 33.78
CA THR A 546 -46.98 -39.84 34.18
C THR A 546 -47.15 -39.94 35.70
N LYS A 547 -48.37 -40.25 36.15
CA LYS A 547 -48.63 -40.79 37.49
C LYS A 547 -48.20 -42.26 37.54
N LYS A 548 -47.24 -42.57 38.40
CA LYS A 548 -47.08 -43.90 39.03
C LYS A 548 -48.04 -43.98 40.23
N GLU A 549 -48.89 -45.00 40.27
CA GLU A 549 -49.50 -45.56 41.50
C GLU A 549 -48.40 -46.22 42.35
N ASN A 550 -48.41 -46.37 43.69
CA ASN A 550 -49.30 -46.17 44.86
C ASN A 550 -48.39 -46.43 46.12
N PRO A 551 -48.81 -46.39 47.42
CA PRO A 551 -50.08 -45.97 48.04
C PRO A 551 -49.97 -45.13 49.37
N ARG A 552 -51.09 -44.46 49.72
CA ARG A 552 -51.69 -44.19 51.06
C ARG A 552 -50.84 -43.65 52.24
N LYS A 553 -51.20 -42.45 52.74
CA LYS A 553 -51.78 -42.22 54.10
C LYS A 553 -52.26 -40.76 54.35
N ARG A 554 -53.55 -40.66 54.70
CA ARG A 554 -54.33 -39.77 55.63
C ARG A 554 -53.95 -38.30 55.93
N GLU A 555 -54.95 -37.43 55.65
CA GLU A 555 -55.61 -36.42 56.54
C GLU A 555 -54.74 -35.26 57.11
N ASN A 556 -55.15 -33.99 57.25
CA ASN A 556 -56.46 -33.34 57.31
C ASN A 556 -56.28 -31.79 57.22
N THR A 557 -57.31 -31.06 56.76
CA THR A 557 -57.72 -29.65 57.11
C THR A 557 -56.72 -28.48 56.93
N SER A 558 -57.05 -27.22 56.57
CA SER A 558 -58.29 -26.43 56.53
C SER A 558 -58.11 -25.15 55.68
N LYS A 559 -59.26 -24.64 55.21
CA LYS A 559 -59.62 -23.31 54.65
C LYS A 559 -58.80 -22.09 55.11
N ASP A 560 -58.56 -21.13 54.21
CA ASP A 560 -59.29 -19.84 54.27
C ASP A 560 -59.30 -18.99 52.97
N LYS A 561 -60.37 -18.20 52.84
CA LYS A 561 -60.70 -17.20 51.78
C LYS A 561 -59.93 -15.89 52.07
N ASN A 562 -59.75 -14.86 51.23
CA ASN A 562 -60.60 -14.19 50.24
C ASN A 562 -59.79 -13.01 49.62
N LYS A 563 -60.05 -12.64 48.34
CA LYS A 563 -59.98 -11.32 47.65
C LYS A 563 -58.77 -10.37 47.89
N THR A 564 -58.16 -9.74 46.88
CA THR A 564 -58.70 -8.57 46.13
C THR A 564 -57.87 -8.26 44.86
N ILE A 565 -58.51 -7.49 43.97
CA ILE A 565 -58.30 -7.15 42.56
C ILE A 565 -57.29 -5.98 42.32
N SER A 566 -56.54 -6.08 41.21
CA SER A 566 -55.99 -5.06 40.27
C SER A 566 -54.97 -3.99 40.73
N ASP A 567 -54.03 -3.47 39.94
CA ASP A 567 -53.65 -3.59 38.51
C ASP A 567 -52.11 -3.47 38.39
N LYS A 568 -51.47 -4.29 37.54
CA LYS A 568 -50.10 -4.07 37.06
C LYS A 568 -50.00 -4.48 35.60
N GLU A 569 -49.81 -3.49 34.73
CA GLU A 569 -49.35 -3.66 33.36
C GLU A 569 -48.02 -4.44 33.36
N LYS A 570 -48.03 -5.60 32.71
CA LYS A 570 -46.83 -6.31 32.25
C LYS A 570 -47.05 -6.67 30.79
N GLN A 571 -46.40 -5.90 29.92
CA GLN A 571 -46.10 -6.29 28.53
C GLN A 571 -45.42 -7.66 28.55
N SER A 572 -46.13 -8.67 28.05
CA SER A 572 -45.59 -9.99 27.75
C SER A 572 -44.67 -9.88 26.53
N SER A 573 -43.43 -10.33 26.70
CA SER A 573 -42.49 -10.57 25.61
C SER A 573 -42.98 -11.78 24.79
N PRO A 574 -42.84 -11.78 23.45
CA PRO A 574 -43.25 -12.93 22.65
C PRO A 574 -42.33 -14.13 22.94
N ILE A 575 -42.97 -15.26 23.26
CA ILE A 575 -42.32 -16.55 23.49
C ILE A 575 -41.81 -17.06 22.15
N ALA A 576 -40.50 -17.31 22.05
CA ALA A 576 -39.86 -17.88 20.87
C ALA A 576 -40.34 -19.32 20.62
N GLU A 577 -40.71 -19.63 19.38
CA GLU A 577 -40.97 -20.99 18.91
C GLU A 577 -39.72 -21.86 19.05
N ALA A 578 -39.90 -23.09 19.56
CA ALA A 578 -38.81 -24.05 19.72
C ALA A 578 -38.29 -24.50 18.33
N LYS A 579 -37.11 -24.01 17.91
CA LYS A 579 -36.42 -24.49 16.70
C LYS A 579 -36.10 -25.99 16.87
N LYS A 580 -36.44 -26.81 15.86
CA LYS A 580 -35.99 -28.22 15.76
C LYS A 580 -34.46 -28.28 15.90
N ALA A 581 -33.94 -29.26 16.64
CA ALA A 581 -32.50 -29.46 16.77
C ALA A 581 -31.89 -29.82 15.40
N VAL A 582 -30.95 -28.98 14.93
CA VAL A 582 -30.18 -29.23 13.70
C VAL A 582 -29.10 -30.25 14.01
N VAL A 583 -28.91 -31.24 13.13
CA VAL A 583 -27.85 -32.25 13.23
C VAL A 583 -27.07 -32.22 11.93
N VAL A 584 -25.76 -31.99 12.00
CA VAL A 584 -24.89 -32.03 10.82
C VAL A 584 -24.52 -33.47 10.52
N GLN A 585 -24.91 -33.95 9.35
CA GLN A 585 -24.46 -35.22 8.79
C GLN A 585 -23.39 -34.95 7.75
N LEU A 586 -22.16 -35.41 8.04
CA LEU A 586 -21.00 -35.25 7.16
C LEU A 586 -20.58 -36.61 6.61
N ASP A 587 -20.92 -36.84 5.36
CA ASP A 587 -20.42 -37.93 4.53
C ASP A 587 -19.24 -37.40 3.69
N LEU A 588 -18.07 -38.00 3.84
CA LEU A 588 -16.87 -37.60 3.09
C LEU A 588 -16.78 -38.32 1.74
N GLU A 589 -17.49 -39.43 1.56
CA GLU A 589 -17.47 -40.19 0.32
C GLU A 589 -18.23 -39.43 -0.77
N GLY A 590 -17.60 -39.24 -1.95
CA GLY A 590 -18.20 -38.50 -3.08
C GLY A 590 -18.51 -37.03 -2.82
N LEU A 591 -17.94 -36.41 -1.77
CA LEU A 591 -18.29 -35.05 -1.35
C LEU A 591 -18.09 -33.98 -2.44
N ARG A 592 -17.06 -34.14 -3.28
CA ARG A 592 -16.74 -33.22 -4.37
C ARG A 592 -17.70 -33.33 -5.56
N ASP A 593 -18.35 -34.47 -5.73
CA ASP A 593 -19.37 -34.69 -6.76
C ASP A 593 -20.68 -33.98 -6.39
N ARG A 594 -20.82 -33.56 -5.13
CA ARG A 594 -21.98 -32.83 -4.58
C ARG A 594 -21.78 -31.31 -4.54
N ILE A 595 -20.85 -30.78 -5.33
CA ILE A 595 -20.61 -29.34 -5.46
C ILE A 595 -21.38 -28.80 -6.66
N GLU A 596 -22.20 -27.78 -6.44
CA GLU A 596 -22.91 -27.07 -7.50
C GLU A 596 -22.79 -25.55 -7.37
N GLN A 597 -22.85 -24.87 -8.51
CA GLN A 597 -22.86 -23.40 -8.56
C GLN A 597 -24.27 -22.88 -8.22
N VAL A 598 -24.35 -21.86 -7.37
CA VAL A 598 -25.62 -21.33 -6.84
C VAL A 598 -25.86 -19.86 -7.18
N SER A 599 -24.99 -19.30 -8.00
CA SER A 599 -24.96 -17.90 -8.39
C SER A 599 -24.95 -17.77 -9.92
N PRO A 600 -25.16 -16.56 -10.48
CA PRO A 600 -25.08 -16.30 -11.91
C PRO A 600 -23.76 -16.80 -12.53
N THR A 601 -23.78 -17.15 -13.81
CA THR A 601 -22.62 -17.69 -14.53
C THR A 601 -21.59 -16.65 -14.95
N SER A 602 -21.95 -15.36 -14.89
CA SER A 602 -21.08 -14.23 -15.24
C SER A 602 -20.64 -13.46 -14.00
N GLY A 603 -19.63 -12.61 -14.20
CA GLY A 603 -19.05 -11.77 -13.16
C GLY A 603 -18.17 -12.54 -12.18
N THR A 604 -17.41 -11.79 -11.41
CA THR A 604 -16.59 -12.28 -10.31
C THR A 604 -17.33 -12.10 -8.99
N GLN A 605 -17.31 -13.12 -8.14
CA GLN A 605 -18.22 -13.24 -7.01
C GLN A 605 -17.51 -13.68 -5.73
N TYR A 606 -17.85 -13.05 -4.60
CA TYR A 606 -17.10 -13.20 -3.36
C TYR A 606 -18.00 -13.27 -2.11
N SER A 607 -17.41 -13.80 -1.04
CA SER A 607 -17.89 -13.69 0.35
C SER A 607 -19.34 -14.13 0.54
N PRO A 608 -19.66 -15.42 0.29
CA PRO A 608 -21.02 -15.91 0.51
C PRO A 608 -21.40 -15.88 1.98
N MET A 609 -22.65 -15.55 2.27
CA MET A 609 -23.27 -15.75 3.59
C MET A 609 -24.72 -16.20 3.42
N VAL A 610 -25.22 -17.02 4.35
CA VAL A 610 -26.55 -17.64 4.21
C VAL A 610 -27.40 -17.37 5.44
N ILE A 611 -28.61 -16.87 5.20
CA ILE A 611 -29.65 -16.69 6.22
C ILE A 611 -30.83 -17.58 5.86
N GLN A 612 -31.41 -18.24 6.86
CA GLN A 612 -32.62 -19.05 6.67
C GLN A 612 -33.78 -18.49 7.50
N LYS A 613 -34.94 -18.36 6.86
CA LYS A 613 -36.18 -17.89 7.51
C LYS A 613 -37.37 -18.66 6.96
N GLY A 614 -38.00 -19.47 7.81
CA GLY A 614 -39.00 -20.45 7.36
C GLY A 614 -38.36 -21.45 6.40
N ASP A 615 -39.05 -21.73 5.28
CA ASP A 615 -38.56 -22.61 4.22
C ASP A 615 -37.62 -21.89 3.22
N LYS A 616 -37.37 -20.58 3.39
CA LYS A 616 -36.52 -19.79 2.48
C LYS A 616 -35.08 -19.70 2.95
N SER A 617 -34.14 -19.86 2.01
CA SER A 617 -32.72 -19.57 2.20
C SER A 617 -32.31 -18.37 1.34
N TYR A 618 -31.63 -17.41 1.96
CA TYR A 618 -31.13 -16.19 1.34
C TYR A 618 -29.60 -16.27 1.29
N VAL A 619 -29.03 -16.43 0.09
CA VAL A 619 -27.58 -16.52 -0.13
C VAL A 619 -27.09 -15.16 -0.62
N PHE A 620 -26.40 -14.41 0.24
CA PHE A 620 -25.81 -13.12 -0.12
C PHE A 620 -24.39 -13.31 -0.62
N TYR A 621 -23.97 -12.48 -1.56
CA TYR A 621 -22.61 -12.42 -2.08
C TYR A 621 -22.37 -11.07 -2.78
N SER A 622 -21.12 -10.66 -2.88
CA SER A 622 -20.75 -9.49 -3.70
C SER A 622 -20.45 -9.94 -5.13
N SER A 623 -20.83 -9.14 -6.13
CA SER A 623 -20.63 -9.48 -7.54
C SER A 623 -20.68 -8.25 -8.47
N ASP A 624 -20.00 -8.35 -9.61
CA ASP A 624 -20.06 -7.40 -10.73
C ASP A 624 -20.77 -7.97 -11.98
N HIS A 625 -21.58 -9.04 -11.85
CA HIS A 625 -22.23 -9.71 -13.00
C HIS A 625 -23.18 -8.82 -13.83
N GLU A 626 -23.64 -7.70 -13.27
CA GLU A 626 -24.40 -6.64 -13.96
C GLU A 626 -23.54 -5.39 -14.27
N GLY A 627 -22.21 -5.53 -14.29
CA GLY A 627 -21.23 -4.50 -14.65
C GLY A 627 -20.76 -3.58 -13.51
N LYS A 628 -21.52 -3.45 -12.41
CA LYS A 628 -21.11 -2.69 -11.22
C LYS A 628 -21.01 -3.58 -9.99
N PHE A 629 -19.85 -3.57 -9.32
CA PHE A 629 -19.65 -4.29 -8.07
C PHE A 629 -20.71 -3.90 -7.02
N SER A 630 -21.53 -4.88 -6.63
CA SER A 630 -22.72 -4.71 -5.79
C SER A 630 -22.95 -5.96 -4.94
N THR A 631 -23.72 -5.82 -3.87
CA THR A 631 -24.18 -6.97 -3.08
C THR A 631 -25.49 -7.49 -3.67
N TYR A 632 -25.57 -8.79 -3.87
CA TYR A 632 -26.76 -9.49 -4.34
C TYR A 632 -27.19 -10.55 -3.32
N ARG A 633 -28.44 -10.99 -3.44
CA ARG A 633 -28.95 -12.18 -2.76
C ARG A 633 -29.64 -13.09 -3.74
N THR A 634 -29.42 -14.40 -3.62
CA THR A 634 -30.23 -15.42 -4.27
C THR A 634 -31.16 -16.06 -3.25
N VAL A 635 -32.46 -16.02 -3.52
CA VAL A 635 -33.50 -16.61 -2.67
C VAL A 635 -33.86 -17.99 -3.19
N TYR A 636 -33.71 -18.99 -2.33
CA TYR A 636 -34.12 -20.38 -2.56
C TYR A 636 -35.35 -20.70 -1.72
N GLU A 637 -36.37 -21.27 -2.37
CA GLU A 637 -37.61 -21.72 -1.74
C GLU A 637 -38.01 -23.05 -2.39
N PRO A 638 -38.38 -24.07 -1.59
CA PRO A 638 -38.88 -25.33 -2.14
C PRO A 638 -40.02 -25.11 -3.14
N PHE A 639 -39.96 -25.83 -4.27
CA PHE A 639 -40.97 -25.78 -5.35
C PHE A 639 -41.10 -24.44 -6.09
N ALA A 640 -40.20 -23.48 -5.86
CA ALA A 640 -40.13 -22.22 -6.60
C ALA A 640 -38.78 -22.10 -7.34
N THR A 641 -38.78 -21.32 -8.43
CA THR A 641 -37.53 -20.95 -9.11
C THR A 641 -36.76 -19.97 -8.24
N SER A 642 -35.46 -20.19 -8.09
CA SER A 642 -34.59 -19.26 -7.36
C SER A 642 -34.56 -17.89 -8.02
N LYS A 643 -34.53 -16.82 -7.22
CA LYS A 643 -34.50 -15.44 -7.70
C LYS A 643 -33.28 -14.71 -7.16
N THR A 644 -32.52 -14.07 -8.04
CA THR A 644 -31.41 -13.17 -7.66
C THR A 644 -31.88 -11.72 -7.67
N GLU A 645 -31.56 -10.99 -6.61
CA GLU A 645 -31.95 -9.59 -6.43
C GLU A 645 -30.77 -8.76 -5.94
N LYS A 646 -30.59 -7.56 -6.48
CA LYS A 646 -29.62 -6.59 -5.97
C LYS A 646 -30.05 -6.08 -4.60
N VAL A 647 -29.13 -6.03 -3.64
CA VAL A 647 -29.36 -5.55 -2.27
C VAL A 647 -28.87 -4.11 -2.11
N ASN A 648 -27.65 -3.82 -2.53
CA ASN A 648 -27.02 -2.51 -2.42
C ASN A 648 -25.86 -2.37 -3.43
N GLU A 649 -25.48 -1.15 -3.77
CA GLU A 649 -24.24 -0.86 -4.50
C GLU A 649 -22.99 -1.01 -3.62
N GLY A 650 -21.93 -1.62 -4.15
CA GLY A 650 -20.74 -2.00 -3.40
C GLY A 650 -20.95 -3.24 -2.51
N GLY A 651 -19.89 -3.65 -1.82
CA GLY A 651 -19.95 -4.72 -0.82
C GLY A 651 -20.63 -4.28 0.47
N MET A 652 -21.02 -5.25 1.28
CA MET A 652 -21.52 -5.04 2.65
C MET A 652 -20.91 -6.05 3.62
N GLY A 653 -20.88 -5.70 4.91
CA GLY A 653 -20.44 -6.61 5.97
C GLY A 653 -21.40 -7.78 6.19
N GLN A 654 -21.05 -8.67 7.12
CA GLN A 654 -21.91 -9.80 7.50
C GLN A 654 -23.25 -9.31 8.07
N VAL A 655 -24.34 -10.00 7.71
CA VAL A 655 -25.65 -9.80 8.33
C VAL A 655 -25.69 -10.52 9.68
N LEU A 656 -25.96 -9.77 10.74
CA LEU A 656 -26.08 -10.27 12.11
C LEU A 656 -27.55 -10.35 12.52
N GLU A 657 -27.99 -11.48 13.09
CA GLU A 657 -29.31 -11.64 13.68
C GLU A 657 -29.25 -11.45 15.21
N ALA A 658 -30.11 -10.58 15.74
CA ALA A 658 -30.31 -10.42 17.18
C ALA A 658 -31.80 -10.17 17.48
N ALA A 659 -32.37 -10.96 18.40
CA ALA A 659 -33.77 -10.91 18.79
C ALA A 659 -34.76 -10.87 17.59
N GLY A 660 -34.49 -11.67 16.55
CA GLY A 660 -35.32 -11.76 15.34
C GLY A 660 -35.22 -10.58 14.37
N LYS A 661 -34.25 -9.68 14.57
CA LYS A 661 -33.95 -8.55 13.67
C LYS A 661 -32.57 -8.73 13.04
N TYR A 662 -32.38 -8.16 11.85
CA TYR A 662 -31.12 -8.25 11.11
C TYR A 662 -30.44 -6.89 11.03
N PHE A 663 -29.11 -6.90 11.18
CA PHE A 663 -28.27 -5.71 11.14
C PHE A 663 -27.06 -5.96 10.25
N VAL A 664 -26.55 -4.91 9.61
CA VAL A 664 -25.36 -4.97 8.76
C VAL A 664 -24.54 -3.70 8.91
N LEU A 665 -23.22 -3.81 8.78
CA LEU A 665 -22.32 -2.68 8.61
C LEU A 665 -22.07 -2.44 7.13
N ASN A 666 -22.35 -1.22 6.67
CA ASN A 666 -22.22 -0.83 5.27
C ASN A 666 -21.61 0.58 5.19
N ARG A 667 -20.43 0.70 4.57
CA ARG A 667 -19.68 1.98 4.40
C ARG A 667 -19.62 2.81 5.70
N GLY A 668 -19.27 2.16 6.81
CA GLY A 668 -19.11 2.82 8.10
C GLY A 668 -20.42 3.18 8.83
N VAL A 669 -21.57 2.71 8.34
CA VAL A 669 -22.89 2.94 8.92
C VAL A 669 -23.55 1.60 9.25
N ILE A 670 -24.06 1.46 10.48
CA ILE A 670 -24.85 0.31 10.88
C ILE A 670 -26.29 0.51 10.37
N GLN A 671 -26.83 -0.50 9.70
CA GLN A 671 -28.16 -0.46 9.10
C GLN A 671 -28.98 -1.66 9.57
N LYS A 672 -30.29 -1.45 9.80
CA LYS A 672 -31.26 -2.52 9.95
C LYS A 672 -31.60 -3.07 8.58
N TYR A 673 -31.64 -4.39 8.45
CA TYR A 673 -31.99 -5.04 7.20
C TYR A 673 -33.35 -5.74 7.31
N ASN A 674 -34.29 -5.31 6.47
CA ASN A 674 -35.56 -6.01 6.30
C ASN A 674 -35.40 -7.09 5.21
N LEU A 675 -35.32 -8.34 5.66
CA LEU A 675 -35.10 -9.49 4.79
C LEU A 675 -36.22 -9.72 3.77
N GLU A 676 -37.49 -9.48 4.11
CA GLU A 676 -38.59 -9.69 3.16
C GLU A 676 -38.63 -8.57 2.11
N MET A 677 -38.51 -7.31 2.56
CA MET A 677 -38.59 -6.14 1.69
C MET A 677 -37.32 -5.88 0.88
N ASN A 678 -36.23 -6.59 1.16
CA ASN A 678 -34.90 -6.31 0.63
C ASN A 678 -34.47 -4.85 0.85
N LYS A 679 -34.65 -4.35 2.08
CA LYS A 679 -34.47 -2.92 2.37
C LYS A 679 -33.50 -2.70 3.52
N LEU A 680 -32.59 -1.75 3.34
CA LEU A 680 -31.67 -1.27 4.36
C LEU A 680 -32.17 0.06 4.92
N ASP A 681 -32.30 0.14 6.23
CA ASP A 681 -32.67 1.35 6.96
C ASP A 681 -31.52 1.75 7.89
N ALA A 682 -30.90 2.92 7.66
CA ALA A 682 -29.75 3.37 8.43
C ALA A 682 -30.10 3.67 9.90
N ILE A 683 -29.23 3.24 10.82
CA ILE A 683 -29.23 3.69 12.21
C ILE A 683 -28.33 4.92 12.28
N ASN A 684 -28.93 6.10 12.28
CA ASN A 684 -28.19 7.35 12.33
C ASN A 684 -27.61 7.57 13.73
N MET A 685 -26.29 7.45 13.84
CA MET A 685 -25.55 7.73 15.06
C MET A 685 -24.58 8.88 14.83
N SER A 686 -24.54 9.82 15.76
CA SER A 686 -23.56 10.90 15.79
C SER A 686 -23.06 11.05 17.20
N TYR A 687 -21.75 10.94 17.37
CA TYR A 687 -21.06 11.12 18.64
C TYR A 687 -19.67 11.65 18.33
N LYS A 688 -19.33 12.76 18.96
CA LYS A 688 -18.02 13.38 18.87
C LYS A 688 -17.17 12.89 20.04
N PHE A 689 -15.97 12.44 19.75
CA PHE A 689 -15.02 11.96 20.74
C PHE A 689 -13.64 12.54 20.45
N ASN A 690 -12.78 12.55 21.46
CA ASN A 690 -11.46 13.14 21.33
C ASN A 690 -10.37 12.07 21.36
N LYS A 691 -9.36 12.20 20.50
CA LYS A 691 -8.12 11.41 20.57
C LYS A 691 -6.89 12.31 20.56
N ASP A 692 -5.84 11.77 21.11
CA ASP A 692 -4.48 12.31 21.12
C ASP A 692 -3.70 11.63 19.98
N LEU A 693 -3.19 12.42 19.03
CA LEU A 693 -2.46 11.88 17.88
C LEU A 693 -1.08 11.34 18.25
N GLU A 694 -0.43 11.86 19.29
CA GLU A 694 0.86 11.34 19.75
C GLU A 694 0.71 9.88 20.20
N LYS A 695 -0.36 9.59 20.96
CA LYS A 695 -0.69 8.21 21.37
C LYS A 695 -1.07 7.33 20.18
N GLU A 696 -1.84 7.86 19.24
CA GLU A 696 -2.23 7.13 18.02
C GLU A 696 -1.00 6.78 17.18
N PHE A 697 -0.05 7.69 17.00
CA PHE A 697 1.19 7.45 16.27
C PHE A 697 2.10 6.44 16.97
N ASN A 698 2.19 6.49 18.29
CA ASN A 698 2.91 5.48 19.07
C ASN A 698 2.30 4.09 18.87
N GLN A 699 0.97 3.98 18.95
CA GLN A 699 0.26 2.73 18.69
C GLN A 699 0.54 2.20 17.27
N MET A 700 0.49 3.08 16.26
CA MET A 700 0.79 2.75 14.86
C MET A 700 2.22 2.26 14.65
N PHE A 701 3.19 2.82 15.38
CA PHE A 701 4.58 2.35 15.36
C PHE A 701 4.69 0.90 15.83
N TYR A 702 4.12 0.59 17.00
CA TYR A 702 4.17 -0.77 17.55
C TYR A 702 3.39 -1.76 16.68
N GLU A 703 2.21 -1.38 16.19
CA GLU A 703 1.42 -2.23 15.30
C GLU A 703 2.18 -2.54 14.01
N THR A 704 2.79 -1.54 13.38
CA THR A 704 3.59 -1.73 12.15
C THR A 704 4.75 -2.70 12.41
N TRP A 705 5.50 -2.49 13.49
CA TRP A 705 6.63 -3.36 13.85
C TRP A 705 6.22 -4.82 14.11
N ALA A 706 5.17 -5.02 14.91
CA ALA A 706 4.70 -6.34 15.33
C ALA A 706 4.12 -7.15 14.16
N ASN A 707 3.42 -6.50 13.24
CA ASN A 707 2.89 -7.18 12.08
C ASN A 707 3.98 -7.61 11.09
N LEU A 708 5.06 -6.82 10.96
CA LEU A 708 6.22 -7.24 10.16
C LEU A 708 6.96 -8.39 10.83
N GLU A 709 7.11 -8.34 12.17
CA GLU A 709 7.70 -9.44 12.94
C GLU A 709 6.99 -10.77 12.67
N GLU A 710 5.65 -10.76 12.68
CA GLU A 710 4.87 -11.98 12.50
C GLU A 710 4.90 -12.50 11.05
N ASN A 711 5.08 -11.64 10.05
CA ASN A 711 4.71 -11.94 8.66
C ASN A 711 5.80 -11.74 7.60
N TYR A 712 6.94 -11.18 7.97
CA TYR A 712 8.05 -11.01 7.02
C TYR A 712 8.52 -12.37 6.49
N TYR A 713 8.80 -12.44 5.18
CA TYR A 713 9.04 -13.70 4.48
C TYR A 713 10.24 -14.49 5.02
N ASP A 714 11.33 -13.77 5.35
CA ASP A 714 12.54 -14.34 5.92
C ASP A 714 12.50 -14.21 7.45
N SER A 715 12.37 -15.34 8.14
CA SER A 715 12.36 -15.41 9.60
C SER A 715 13.61 -14.84 10.29
N THR A 716 14.71 -14.65 9.55
CA THR A 716 15.96 -14.06 10.07
C THR A 716 16.09 -12.57 9.78
N PHE A 717 15.10 -11.95 9.12
CA PHE A 717 15.06 -10.52 8.82
C PHE A 717 16.30 -10.03 8.04
N HIS A 718 16.78 -10.82 7.08
CA HIS A 718 18.06 -10.62 6.38
C HIS A 718 19.27 -10.47 7.32
N GLY A 719 19.23 -11.16 8.48
CA GLY A 719 20.24 -11.08 9.52
C GLY A 719 20.14 -9.85 10.44
N VAL A 720 19.09 -9.04 10.32
CA VAL A 720 18.85 -7.86 11.18
C VAL A 720 18.21 -8.29 12.50
N ASP A 721 18.73 -7.80 13.63
CA ASP A 721 18.05 -7.94 14.93
C ASP A 721 16.83 -7.01 14.98
N TRP A 722 15.68 -7.52 14.53
CA TRP A 722 14.45 -6.75 14.42
C TRP A 722 13.96 -6.20 15.77
N THR A 723 14.25 -6.88 16.88
CA THR A 723 13.91 -6.40 18.23
C THR A 723 14.80 -5.23 18.65
N ALA A 724 16.09 -5.27 18.33
CA ALA A 724 16.98 -4.13 18.54
C ALA A 724 16.60 -2.94 17.66
N ILE A 725 16.15 -3.17 16.42
CA ILE A 725 15.64 -2.11 15.54
C ILE A 725 14.44 -1.42 16.16
N LYS A 726 13.46 -2.14 16.72
CA LYS A 726 12.35 -1.49 17.47
C LYS A 726 12.86 -0.48 18.49
N LYS A 727 13.76 -0.93 19.38
CA LYS A 727 14.30 -0.11 20.47
C LYS A 727 15.09 1.10 19.94
N LYS A 728 15.81 0.93 18.83
CA LYS A 728 16.56 2.00 18.17
C LYS A 728 15.64 3.13 17.71
N TYR A 729 14.48 2.82 17.12
CA TYR A 729 13.57 3.81 16.56
C TYR A 729 12.53 4.32 17.58
N GLU A 730 12.14 3.50 18.56
CA GLU A 730 11.22 3.85 19.65
C GLU A 730 11.67 5.10 20.43
N LYS A 731 12.99 5.29 20.61
CA LYS A 731 13.56 6.45 21.33
C LYS A 731 13.23 7.81 20.70
N TYR A 732 12.79 7.83 19.44
CA TYR A 732 12.46 9.05 18.69
C TYR A 732 10.96 9.37 18.68
N LEU A 733 10.11 8.48 19.18
CA LEU A 733 8.66 8.72 19.26
C LEU A 733 8.29 10.04 19.97
N PRO A 734 8.91 10.42 21.12
CA PRO A 734 8.61 11.69 21.79
C PRO A 734 8.98 12.93 20.96
N GLY A 735 9.77 12.75 19.91
CA GLY A 735 10.26 13.80 19.04
C GLY A 735 9.38 14.06 17.81
N ILE A 736 8.38 13.22 17.54
CA ILE A 736 7.47 13.36 16.40
C ILE A 736 6.56 14.57 16.62
N ASN A 737 6.44 15.44 15.60
CA ASN A 737 5.62 16.64 15.67
C ASN A 737 4.44 16.59 14.69
N ASP A 738 4.62 15.92 13.56
CA ASP A 738 3.60 15.81 12.52
C ASP A 738 3.62 14.42 11.84
N ARG A 739 2.81 14.28 10.79
CA ARG A 739 2.74 13.05 10.00
C ARG A 739 3.97 12.80 9.13
N ASN A 740 4.69 13.85 8.76
CA ASN A 740 5.90 13.73 7.98
C ASN A 740 7.02 13.08 8.81
N ASP A 741 7.16 13.48 10.07
CA ASP A 741 8.08 12.87 11.04
C ASP A 741 7.76 11.38 11.24
N LEU A 742 6.48 11.02 11.42
CA LEU A 742 6.05 9.62 11.49
C LEU A 742 6.42 8.84 10.22
N ARG A 743 6.21 9.44 9.04
CA ARG A 743 6.53 8.82 7.75
C ARG A 743 8.02 8.57 7.61
N ILE A 744 8.85 9.53 8.01
CA ILE A 744 10.31 9.40 8.02
C ILE A 744 10.72 8.27 8.97
N LEU A 745 10.24 8.29 10.22
CA LEU A 745 10.60 7.31 11.24
C LEU A 745 10.30 5.88 10.79
N LEU A 746 9.09 5.64 10.30
CA LEU A 746 8.66 4.29 9.90
C LEU A 746 9.35 3.81 8.62
N ASN A 747 9.53 4.67 7.61
CA ASN A 747 10.26 4.27 6.40
C ASN A 747 11.75 4.00 6.67
N ASP A 748 12.37 4.72 7.60
CA ASP A 748 13.74 4.44 8.02
C ASP A 748 13.84 3.12 8.80
N MET A 749 12.89 2.83 9.71
CA MET A 749 12.84 1.56 10.44
C MET A 749 12.68 0.37 9.48
N LEU A 750 11.74 0.47 8.53
CA LEU A 750 11.52 -0.57 7.51
C LEU A 750 12.73 -0.71 6.58
N GLY A 751 13.39 0.40 6.25
CA GLY A 751 14.55 0.44 5.37
C GLY A 751 15.78 -0.30 5.90
N GLU A 752 15.84 -0.60 7.19
CA GLU A 752 16.90 -1.42 7.80
C GLU A 752 16.89 -2.87 7.28
N LEU A 753 15.76 -3.39 6.79
CA LEU A 753 15.68 -4.76 6.30
C LEU A 753 16.29 -4.97 4.92
N ASN A 754 16.58 -3.90 4.16
CA ASN A 754 17.03 -4.00 2.77
C ASN A 754 16.12 -4.89 1.90
N SER A 755 14.82 -4.69 1.96
CA SER A 755 13.86 -5.55 1.27
C SER A 755 13.04 -4.78 0.26
N SER A 756 12.69 -5.47 -0.81
CA SER A 756 11.70 -5.01 -1.76
C SER A 756 10.32 -4.91 -1.14
N HIS A 757 9.50 -4.07 -1.77
CA HIS A 757 8.10 -3.88 -1.42
C HIS A 757 7.87 -3.50 0.05
N LEU A 758 8.79 -2.74 0.64
CA LEU A 758 8.61 -2.10 1.93
C LEU A 758 8.35 -0.61 1.78
N GLY A 759 7.48 -0.08 2.63
CA GLY A 759 7.18 1.35 2.68
C GLY A 759 5.97 1.64 3.55
N PHE A 760 5.92 2.85 4.08
CA PHE A 760 4.83 3.38 4.88
C PHE A 760 4.31 4.70 4.28
N SER A 761 2.99 4.81 4.17
CA SER A 761 2.27 6.03 3.80
C SER A 761 1.30 6.42 4.89
N SER A 762 1.28 7.71 5.22
CA SER A 762 0.35 8.28 6.19
C SER A 762 -0.93 8.76 5.50
N ALA A 763 -2.04 8.80 6.24
CA ALA A 763 -3.27 9.45 5.80
C ALA A 763 -3.94 10.23 6.95
N GLY A 764 -4.37 11.46 6.68
CA GLY A 764 -5.17 12.21 7.64
C GLY A 764 -5.47 13.65 7.24
N ALA A 765 -6.35 14.29 8.01
CA ALA A 765 -6.85 15.64 7.73
C ALA A 765 -5.77 16.72 7.86
N GLU A 766 -4.75 16.49 8.68
CA GLU A 766 -3.64 17.42 8.93
C GLU A 766 -2.58 17.41 7.83
N GLU A 767 -2.63 16.45 6.90
CA GLU A 767 -1.81 16.46 5.69
C GLU A 767 -2.46 17.23 4.54
N ARG A 768 -3.74 17.63 4.67
CA ARG A 768 -4.46 18.35 3.61
C ARG A 768 -3.88 19.74 3.44
N LYS A 769 -3.45 20.03 2.20
CA LYS A 769 -2.97 21.34 1.77
C LYS A 769 -4.15 22.26 1.46
N ALA A 770 -3.94 23.57 1.62
CA ALA A 770 -4.97 24.57 1.37
C ALA A 770 -5.32 24.68 -0.12
N PHE A 771 -4.32 24.46 -0.99
CA PHE A 771 -4.48 24.51 -2.43
C PHE A 771 -4.06 23.19 -3.09
N GLY A 772 -4.59 22.96 -4.30
CA GLY A 772 -4.21 21.86 -5.17
C GLY A 772 -4.37 22.31 -6.61
N PHE A 773 -3.31 22.18 -7.40
CA PHE A 773 -3.29 22.54 -8.81
C PHE A 773 -2.98 21.33 -9.69
N VAL A 774 -3.39 21.41 -10.96
CA VAL A 774 -3.09 20.44 -12.01
C VAL A 774 -2.57 21.19 -13.23
N THR A 775 -1.65 20.56 -13.96
CA THR A 775 -1.09 21.14 -15.20
C THR A 775 -1.84 20.62 -16.42
N ASN A 776 -2.25 21.54 -17.28
CA ASN A 776 -3.09 21.31 -18.44
C ASN A 776 -2.23 21.05 -19.68
N GLU A 777 -1.80 19.80 -19.83
CA GLU A 777 -0.89 19.39 -20.88
C GLU A 777 -1.56 19.33 -22.26
N ILE A 778 -0.91 19.92 -23.26
CA ILE A 778 -1.47 20.04 -24.62
C ILE A 778 -0.91 18.98 -25.59
N GLY A 779 -0.05 18.07 -25.12
CA GLY A 779 0.52 16.99 -25.93
C GLY A 779 1.65 17.42 -26.86
N VAL A 780 2.47 18.38 -26.43
CA VAL A 780 3.65 18.85 -27.17
C VAL A 780 4.90 18.81 -26.30
N GLU A 781 6.05 18.61 -26.92
CA GLU A 781 7.34 18.94 -26.31
C GLU A 781 7.82 20.30 -26.80
N TYR A 782 8.57 20.99 -25.94
CA TYR A 782 9.16 22.29 -26.23
C TYR A 782 10.66 22.18 -26.45
N ASP A 783 11.22 23.14 -27.18
CA ASP A 783 12.64 23.23 -27.46
C ASP A 783 13.43 23.60 -26.20
N SER A 784 14.54 22.91 -25.93
CA SER A 784 15.37 23.16 -24.74
C SER A 784 16.09 24.52 -24.74
N GLN A 785 16.32 25.12 -25.91
CA GLN A 785 17.00 26.42 -26.04
C GLN A 785 16.00 27.56 -26.16
N ASN A 786 14.80 27.28 -26.66
CA ASN A 786 13.68 28.21 -26.68
C ASN A 786 12.43 27.54 -26.08
N PRO A 787 12.19 27.70 -24.76
CA PRO A 787 11.13 26.97 -24.06
C PRO A 787 9.72 27.38 -24.47
N LEU A 788 9.54 28.38 -25.35
CA LEU A 788 8.24 28.75 -25.93
C LEU A 788 8.01 28.15 -27.32
N LYS A 789 9.04 27.59 -27.95
CA LYS A 789 8.95 26.96 -29.27
C LYS A 789 8.55 25.51 -29.13
N ILE A 790 7.53 25.08 -29.86
CA ILE A 790 7.12 23.68 -29.94
C ILE A 790 8.14 22.93 -30.79
N SER A 791 8.78 21.92 -30.20
CA SER A 791 9.79 21.10 -30.87
C SER A 791 9.18 19.83 -31.46
N HIS A 792 8.19 19.24 -30.78
CA HIS A 792 7.58 17.99 -31.19
C HIS A 792 6.10 17.91 -30.80
N ILE A 793 5.29 17.25 -31.63
CA ILE A 793 3.89 16.94 -31.32
C ILE A 793 3.76 15.44 -31.07
N LEU A 794 3.34 15.07 -29.85
CA LEU A 794 3.23 13.67 -29.46
C LEU A 794 2.04 13.00 -30.17
N PRO A 795 2.24 11.84 -30.83
CA PRO A 795 1.15 11.09 -31.44
C PRO A 795 0.07 10.70 -30.42
N ASN A 796 -1.19 10.66 -30.87
CA ASN A 796 -2.37 10.39 -30.04
C ASN A 796 -2.64 11.43 -28.93
N GLY A 797 -1.77 12.43 -28.76
CA GLY A 797 -1.97 13.53 -27.84
C GLY A 797 -2.97 14.59 -28.35
N PRO A 798 -3.37 15.54 -27.49
CA PRO A 798 -4.32 16.58 -27.86
C PRO A 798 -3.92 17.40 -29.09
N ALA A 799 -2.66 17.84 -29.17
CA ALA A 799 -2.15 18.61 -30.32
C ALA A 799 -2.10 17.84 -31.64
N ALA A 800 -2.09 16.50 -31.61
CA ALA A 800 -2.09 15.65 -32.81
C ALA A 800 -3.49 15.44 -33.41
N LYS A 801 -4.56 15.89 -32.73
CA LYS A 801 -5.94 15.65 -33.17
C LYS A 801 -6.29 16.50 -34.39
N THR A 802 -7.08 15.91 -35.30
CA THR A 802 -7.65 16.64 -36.43
C THR A 802 -8.49 17.82 -35.94
N GLY A 803 -8.23 19.01 -36.49
CA GLY A 803 -8.92 20.25 -36.11
C GLY A 803 -8.16 21.14 -35.12
N VAL A 804 -7.05 20.67 -34.56
CA VAL A 804 -6.14 21.48 -33.72
C VAL A 804 -5.00 22.03 -34.59
N ASP A 805 -4.93 23.35 -34.80
CA ASP A 805 -3.94 23.99 -35.70
C ASP A 805 -2.63 24.34 -34.97
N ILE A 806 -1.95 23.33 -34.46
CA ILE A 806 -0.62 23.42 -33.84
C ILE A 806 0.39 22.71 -34.75
N LYS A 807 1.57 23.31 -34.96
CA LYS A 807 2.65 22.71 -35.75
C LYS A 807 3.99 22.80 -35.02
N GLU A 808 4.85 21.82 -35.28
CA GLU A 808 6.25 21.89 -34.88
C GLU A 808 6.90 23.16 -35.45
N GLY A 809 7.66 23.86 -34.62
CA GLY A 809 8.27 25.15 -34.93
C GLY A 809 7.42 26.37 -34.57
N ASP A 810 6.13 26.22 -34.25
CA ASP A 810 5.29 27.31 -33.74
C ASP A 810 5.83 27.83 -32.39
N ILE A 811 5.71 29.14 -32.15
CA ILE A 811 6.11 29.78 -30.89
C ILE A 811 4.86 30.20 -30.11
N LEU A 812 4.74 29.76 -28.86
CA LEU A 812 3.63 30.13 -27.98
C LEU A 812 3.71 31.61 -27.57
N LEU A 813 2.64 32.37 -27.84
CA LEU A 813 2.54 33.80 -27.54
C LEU A 813 1.54 34.14 -26.43
N ALA A 814 0.42 33.43 -26.37
CA ALA A 814 -0.61 33.63 -25.35
C ALA A 814 -1.39 32.34 -25.05
N VAL A 815 -1.85 32.22 -23.81
CA VAL A 815 -2.78 31.17 -23.35
C VAL A 815 -4.02 31.85 -22.80
N ASN A 816 -5.21 31.46 -23.27
CA ASN A 816 -6.50 32.06 -22.92
C ASN A 816 -6.51 33.60 -23.03
N GLY A 817 -5.88 34.12 -24.09
CA GLY A 817 -5.75 35.56 -24.36
C GLY A 817 -4.72 36.30 -23.49
N VAL A 818 -4.12 35.64 -22.49
CA VAL A 818 -3.06 36.22 -21.66
C VAL A 818 -1.71 36.03 -22.35
N LYS A 819 -1.07 37.13 -22.71
CA LYS A 819 0.27 37.12 -23.34
C LYS A 819 1.31 36.58 -22.35
N LEU A 820 2.20 35.73 -22.84
CA LEU A 820 3.30 35.18 -22.05
C LEU A 820 4.34 36.27 -21.75
N ASP A 821 4.83 36.27 -20.51
CA ASP A 821 6.02 37.00 -20.07
C ASP A 821 7.20 36.03 -20.02
N ALA A 822 8.29 36.35 -20.72
CA ALA A 822 9.49 35.52 -20.75
C ALA A 822 10.22 35.44 -19.40
N ALA A 823 9.92 36.36 -18.46
CA ALA A 823 10.43 36.34 -17.10
C ALA A 823 9.67 35.39 -16.16
N LEU A 824 8.53 34.85 -16.59
CA LEU A 824 7.73 33.90 -15.81
C LEU A 824 7.91 32.46 -16.33
N ASP A 825 7.61 31.50 -15.46
CA ASP A 825 7.55 30.09 -15.88
C ASP A 825 6.37 29.89 -16.84
N ARG A 826 6.62 29.30 -18.01
CA ARG A 826 5.58 29.00 -19.01
C ARG A 826 4.49 28.12 -18.40
N ASP A 827 4.87 27.17 -17.54
CA ASP A 827 3.93 26.19 -16.99
C ASP A 827 2.91 26.84 -16.03
N SER A 828 3.20 28.04 -15.51
CA SER A 828 2.24 28.84 -14.73
C SER A 828 0.98 29.24 -15.52
N TYR A 829 1.08 29.33 -16.85
CA TYR A 829 -0.06 29.63 -17.72
C TYR A 829 -0.94 28.41 -18.00
N PHE A 830 -0.50 27.20 -17.62
CA PHE A 830 -1.22 25.93 -17.79
C PHE A 830 -1.61 25.27 -16.46
N THR A 831 -1.19 25.84 -15.33
CA THR A 831 -1.38 25.23 -14.01
C THR A 831 -2.53 25.92 -13.27
N TRP A 832 -3.62 25.18 -13.06
CA TRP A 832 -4.89 25.68 -12.53
C TRP A 832 -5.48 24.74 -11.47
N PRO A 833 -6.49 25.15 -10.68
CA PRO A 833 -7.10 24.27 -9.67
C PRO A 833 -7.79 23.02 -10.23
N SER A 834 -8.04 22.96 -11.55
CA SER A 834 -8.71 21.86 -12.23
C SER A 834 -8.20 21.67 -13.66
N LEU A 835 -8.48 20.48 -14.22
CA LEU A 835 -8.27 20.20 -15.63
C LEU A 835 -9.37 20.89 -16.43
N GLU A 836 -9.00 21.72 -17.39
CA GLU A 836 -9.95 22.47 -18.20
C GLU A 836 -10.51 21.63 -19.35
N GLU A 837 -11.73 21.94 -19.77
CA GLU A 837 -12.35 21.32 -20.94
C GLU A 837 -11.75 21.85 -22.26
N GLU A 838 -11.19 23.07 -22.24
CA GLU A 838 -10.62 23.74 -23.40
C GLU A 838 -9.58 24.79 -23.00
N VAL A 839 -8.50 24.88 -23.79
CA VAL A 839 -7.47 25.92 -23.71
C VAL A 839 -7.32 26.59 -25.07
N GLN A 840 -7.40 27.92 -25.11
CA GLN A 840 -7.11 28.70 -26.30
C GLN A 840 -5.63 29.08 -26.35
N LEU A 841 -4.98 28.85 -27.49
CA LEU A 841 -3.59 29.20 -27.73
C LEU A 841 -3.50 30.26 -28.82
N THR A 842 -2.62 31.25 -28.63
CA THR A 842 -2.12 32.10 -29.71
C THR A 842 -0.67 31.74 -29.99
N LEU A 843 -0.37 31.38 -31.23
CA LEU A 843 0.92 30.93 -31.71
C LEU A 843 1.48 31.87 -32.78
N SER A 844 2.80 31.96 -32.89
CA SER A 844 3.49 32.56 -34.04
C SER A 844 4.00 31.48 -34.97
N ARG A 845 3.52 31.48 -36.22
CA ARG A 845 3.99 30.59 -37.29
C ARG A 845 4.56 31.44 -38.41
N ASN A 846 5.87 31.39 -38.61
CA ASN A 846 6.57 32.21 -39.61
C ASN A 846 6.21 33.71 -39.53
N GLY A 847 6.04 34.23 -38.31
CA GLY A 847 5.66 35.63 -38.05
C GLY A 847 4.16 35.94 -38.17
N LYS A 848 3.31 34.97 -38.51
CA LYS A 848 1.85 35.13 -38.52
C LYS A 848 1.23 34.60 -37.23
N HIS A 849 0.23 35.30 -36.71
CA HIS A 849 -0.52 34.83 -35.55
C HIS A 849 -1.55 33.77 -35.96
N ILE A 850 -1.52 32.65 -35.27
CA ILE A 850 -2.48 31.55 -35.38
C ILE A 850 -3.20 31.43 -34.04
N GLN A 851 -4.52 31.29 -34.07
CA GLN A 851 -5.31 30.98 -32.89
C GLN A 851 -5.94 29.60 -33.06
N THR A 852 -5.85 28.78 -32.02
CA THR A 852 -6.42 27.43 -32.00
C THR A 852 -6.87 27.08 -30.59
N HIS A 853 -7.77 26.11 -30.47
CA HIS A 853 -8.21 25.54 -29.21
C HIS A 853 -7.70 24.10 -29.10
N VAL A 854 -7.47 23.64 -27.88
CA VAL A 854 -7.04 22.27 -27.58
C VAL A 854 -7.69 21.83 -26.27
N ARG A 855 -8.07 20.55 -26.19
CA ARG A 855 -8.54 19.97 -24.92
C ARG A 855 -7.37 19.33 -24.20
N PRO A 856 -6.93 19.88 -23.05
CA PRO A 856 -5.74 19.39 -22.38
C PRO A 856 -5.96 18.00 -21.76
N ILE A 857 -4.86 17.40 -21.30
CA ILE A 857 -4.83 16.16 -20.52
C ILE A 857 -4.02 16.39 -19.24
N SER A 858 -4.14 15.47 -18.28
CA SER A 858 -3.30 15.50 -17.08
C SER A 858 -1.82 15.22 -17.38
N SER A 859 -0.91 15.70 -16.54
CA SER A 859 0.53 15.38 -16.58
C SER A 859 0.84 13.88 -16.58
N THR A 860 0.05 13.07 -15.87
CA THR A 860 0.20 11.60 -15.90
C THR A 860 -0.06 11.04 -17.29
N ALA A 861 -1.15 11.45 -17.94
CA ALA A 861 -1.45 11.02 -19.30
C ALA A 861 -0.41 11.53 -20.32
N PHE A 862 0.13 12.73 -20.12
CA PHE A 862 1.20 13.27 -20.96
C PHE A 862 2.49 12.45 -20.90
N ARG A 863 2.94 12.07 -19.69
CA ARG A 863 4.11 11.18 -19.51
C ARG A 863 3.90 9.81 -20.17
N GLU A 864 2.68 9.28 -20.14
CA GLU A 864 2.36 8.02 -20.85
C GLU A 864 2.50 8.15 -22.37
N LEU A 865 2.14 9.29 -22.97
CA LEU A 865 2.36 9.54 -24.39
C LEU A 865 3.85 9.58 -24.77
N ILE A 866 4.69 10.16 -23.90
CA ILE A 866 6.15 10.19 -24.12
C ILE A 866 6.72 8.77 -24.06
N TYR A 867 6.28 7.96 -23.10
CA TYR A 867 6.66 6.54 -23.02
C TYR A 867 6.19 5.77 -24.26
N ASP A 868 4.93 5.93 -24.68
CA ASP A 868 4.41 5.28 -25.89
C ASP A 868 5.21 5.64 -27.14
N GLN A 869 5.64 6.89 -27.25
CA GLN A 869 6.52 7.34 -28.33
C GLN A 869 7.87 6.62 -28.30
N TRP A 870 8.51 6.48 -27.12
CA TRP A 870 9.75 5.70 -26.98
C TRP A 870 9.59 4.23 -27.41
N ILE A 871 8.47 3.58 -27.05
CA ILE A 871 8.17 2.20 -27.47
C ILE A 871 8.06 2.10 -28.99
N LYS A 872 7.35 3.06 -29.60
CA LYS A 872 7.16 3.13 -31.05
C LYS A 872 8.48 3.36 -31.79
N ASP A 873 9.35 4.20 -31.25
CA ASP A 873 10.67 4.46 -31.84
C ASP A 873 11.56 3.23 -31.78
N ASN A 874 11.55 2.48 -30.67
CA ASN A 874 12.26 1.20 -30.58
C ASN A 874 11.72 0.15 -31.55
N ARG A 875 10.39 0.03 -31.68
CA ARG A 875 9.79 -0.84 -32.70
C ARG A 875 10.28 -0.49 -34.10
N SER A 876 10.26 0.81 -34.43
CA SER A 876 10.72 1.31 -35.73
C SER A 876 12.21 1.02 -35.95
N ARG A 877 13.04 1.16 -34.92
CA ARG A 877 14.47 0.83 -34.95
C ARG A 877 14.69 -0.67 -35.18
N VAL A 878 13.95 -1.55 -34.51
CA VAL A 878 14.00 -3.01 -34.74
C VAL A 878 13.60 -3.37 -36.18
N ASP A 879 12.54 -2.75 -36.70
CA ASP A 879 12.11 -2.98 -38.08
C ASP A 879 13.18 -2.54 -39.08
N GLN A 880 13.82 -1.40 -38.87
CA GLN A 880 14.93 -0.93 -39.73
C GLN A 880 16.14 -1.87 -39.65
N LEU A 881 16.63 -2.17 -38.45
CA LEU A 881 17.84 -2.99 -38.25
C LEU A 881 17.66 -4.43 -38.70
N SER A 882 16.44 -4.99 -38.60
CA SER A 882 16.15 -6.38 -38.96
C SER A 882 15.64 -6.56 -40.38
N ASN A 883 15.43 -5.49 -41.15
CA ASN A 883 14.66 -5.48 -42.39
C ASN A 883 13.26 -6.09 -42.20
N ASN A 884 12.57 -5.61 -41.16
CA ASN A 884 11.21 -5.98 -40.78
C ASN A 884 11.04 -7.48 -40.45
N LYS A 885 12.11 -8.18 -40.04
CA LYS A 885 12.09 -9.64 -39.76
C LYS A 885 11.75 -10.00 -38.31
N ILE A 886 11.88 -9.07 -37.37
CA ILE A 886 11.72 -9.34 -35.94
C ILE A 886 10.46 -8.64 -35.42
N ALA A 887 9.67 -9.34 -34.60
CA ALA A 887 8.58 -8.77 -33.83
C ALA A 887 9.13 -8.11 -32.57
N TYR A 888 8.64 -6.92 -32.21
CA TYR A 888 9.03 -6.22 -30.99
C TYR A 888 7.80 -5.88 -30.15
N SER A 889 7.82 -6.30 -28.89
CA SER A 889 6.84 -5.89 -27.88
C SER A 889 7.56 -5.49 -26.61
N HIS A 890 7.11 -4.40 -26.02
CA HIS A 890 7.59 -3.88 -24.76
C HIS A 890 6.44 -3.92 -23.77
N MET A 891 6.70 -4.44 -22.56
CA MET A 891 5.71 -4.40 -21.48
C MET A 891 6.16 -3.37 -20.44
N LYS A 892 5.37 -2.32 -20.22
CA LYS A 892 5.71 -1.25 -19.25
C LYS A 892 5.71 -1.75 -17.81
N ASN A 893 4.87 -2.73 -17.53
CA ASN A 893 4.70 -3.42 -16.26
C ASN A 893 4.10 -4.82 -16.54
N MET A 894 3.88 -5.62 -15.50
CA MET A 894 3.30 -6.96 -15.59
C MET A 894 1.84 -6.97 -15.13
N SER A 895 1.06 -5.96 -15.52
CA SER A 895 -0.39 -5.90 -15.26
C SER A 895 -1.20 -6.63 -16.32
N GLY A 896 -2.49 -6.87 -16.04
CA GLY A 896 -3.42 -7.44 -17.02
C GLY A 896 -3.60 -6.59 -18.29
N GLY A 897 -3.50 -5.26 -18.19
CA GLY A 897 -3.57 -4.36 -19.35
C GLY A 897 -2.36 -4.51 -20.28
N GLU A 898 -1.16 -4.59 -19.71
CA GLU A 898 0.07 -4.82 -20.48
C GLU A 898 0.14 -6.24 -21.04
N LEU A 899 -0.37 -7.25 -20.32
CA LEU A 899 -0.55 -8.60 -20.87
C LEU A 899 -1.43 -8.57 -22.12
N GLN A 900 -2.57 -7.87 -22.07
CA GLN A 900 -3.44 -7.73 -23.22
C GLN A 900 -2.73 -7.03 -24.39
N ARG A 901 -1.96 -5.97 -24.12
CA ARG A 901 -1.16 -5.29 -25.15
C ARG A 901 -0.11 -6.21 -25.76
N PHE A 902 0.62 -6.98 -24.95
CA PHE A 902 1.58 -7.98 -25.41
C PHE A 902 0.91 -9.02 -26.32
N LEU A 903 -0.23 -9.58 -25.92
CA LEU A 903 -0.95 -10.56 -26.73
C LEU A 903 -1.45 -9.97 -28.06
N ILE A 904 -1.87 -8.70 -28.08
CA ILE A 904 -2.23 -7.98 -29.31
C ILE A 904 -1.00 -7.78 -30.21
N ASP A 905 0.12 -7.32 -29.65
CA ASP A 905 1.36 -7.16 -30.41
C ASP A 905 1.80 -8.48 -31.04
N MET A 906 1.71 -9.58 -30.30
CA MET A 906 2.02 -10.91 -30.81
C MET A 906 1.04 -11.34 -31.91
N ALA A 907 -0.26 -11.10 -31.73
CA ALA A 907 -1.26 -11.40 -32.76
C ALA A 907 -1.06 -10.61 -34.06
N GLU A 908 -0.64 -9.35 -33.95
CA GLU A 908 -0.38 -8.47 -35.10
C GLU A 908 0.93 -8.82 -35.82
N GLN A 909 1.98 -9.18 -35.08
CA GLN A 909 3.34 -9.27 -35.62
C GLN A 909 3.84 -10.70 -35.78
N GLU A 910 3.62 -11.57 -34.78
CA GLU A 910 4.36 -12.83 -34.63
C GLU A 910 4.25 -13.69 -35.89
N ASN A 911 3.05 -13.88 -36.44
CA ASN A 911 2.82 -14.74 -37.60
C ASN A 911 3.57 -14.30 -38.88
N ASN A 912 3.89 -13.00 -39.01
CA ASN A 912 4.57 -12.45 -40.19
C ASN A 912 6.07 -12.19 -39.98
N LYS A 913 6.59 -12.51 -38.79
CA LYS A 913 7.98 -12.26 -38.37
C LYS A 913 8.70 -13.57 -38.07
N GLN A 914 10.02 -13.56 -38.17
CA GLN A 914 10.89 -14.73 -38.05
C GLN A 914 11.55 -14.87 -36.67
N GLY A 915 11.56 -13.81 -35.86
CA GLY A 915 12.06 -13.82 -34.47
C GLY A 915 11.32 -12.82 -33.59
N ILE A 916 11.53 -12.89 -32.29
CA ILE A 916 10.79 -12.10 -31.29
C ILE A 916 11.77 -11.44 -30.32
N ILE A 917 11.57 -10.15 -30.06
CA ILE A 917 12.14 -9.44 -28.91
C ILE A 917 10.99 -9.11 -27.97
N LEU A 918 11.05 -9.63 -26.75
CA LEU A 918 10.27 -9.14 -25.62
C LEU A 918 11.17 -8.22 -24.80
N ASP A 919 10.77 -6.95 -24.67
CA ASP A 919 11.51 -5.94 -23.92
C ASP A 919 10.85 -5.70 -22.56
N LEU A 920 11.56 -6.07 -21.49
CA LEU A 920 11.17 -5.86 -20.10
C LEU A 920 12.09 -4.86 -19.39
N ARG A 921 12.92 -4.12 -20.13
CA ARG A 921 13.70 -3.02 -19.55
C ARG A 921 12.75 -2.00 -18.93
N TYR A 922 13.10 -1.44 -17.77
CA TYR A 922 12.27 -0.44 -17.06
C TYR A 922 10.87 -0.95 -16.60
N ASN A 923 10.62 -2.26 -16.66
CA ASN A 923 9.34 -2.85 -16.26
C ASN A 923 9.15 -2.81 -14.74
N THR A 924 8.01 -2.29 -14.27
CA THR A 924 7.76 -2.05 -12.84
C THR A 924 7.10 -3.20 -12.08
N GLY A 925 6.98 -4.40 -12.69
CA GLY A 925 6.43 -5.59 -12.05
C GLY A 925 4.90 -5.68 -12.11
N GLY A 926 4.33 -6.65 -11.39
CA GLY A 926 2.91 -7.04 -11.50
C GLY A 926 2.71 -8.50 -11.09
N ASN A 927 1.94 -9.28 -11.85
CA ASN A 927 1.65 -10.68 -11.52
C ASN A 927 1.15 -11.53 -12.72
N VAL A 928 1.60 -11.23 -13.94
CA VAL A 928 1.13 -11.93 -15.16
C VAL A 928 2.19 -12.81 -15.82
N HIS A 929 3.34 -13.03 -15.17
CA HIS A 929 4.45 -13.85 -15.69
C HIS A 929 4.00 -15.21 -16.25
N ASP A 930 3.10 -15.92 -15.56
CA ASP A 930 2.61 -17.24 -16.01
C ASP A 930 1.95 -17.19 -17.39
N GLU A 931 1.12 -16.18 -17.63
CA GLU A 931 0.42 -16.03 -18.91
C GLU A 931 1.40 -15.67 -20.04
N VAL A 932 2.39 -14.82 -19.75
CA VAL A 932 3.46 -14.45 -20.70
C VAL A 932 4.31 -15.68 -21.04
N LEU A 933 4.81 -16.40 -20.03
CA LEU A 933 5.63 -17.60 -20.22
C LEU A 933 4.86 -18.71 -20.93
N ARG A 934 3.58 -18.90 -20.60
CA ARG A 934 2.69 -19.86 -21.29
C ARG A 934 2.51 -19.52 -22.76
N PHE A 935 2.34 -18.25 -23.11
CA PHE A 935 2.27 -17.83 -24.51
C PHE A 935 3.59 -18.12 -25.23
N LEU A 936 4.71 -17.65 -24.69
CA LEU A 936 6.04 -17.81 -25.29
C LEU A 936 6.46 -19.28 -25.47
N SER A 937 5.93 -20.19 -24.64
CA SER A 937 6.24 -21.63 -24.68
C SER A 937 5.50 -22.41 -25.77
N GLN A 938 4.53 -21.83 -26.47
CA GLN A 938 3.70 -22.54 -27.46
C GLN A 938 4.52 -22.99 -28.68
N ARG A 939 4.40 -24.28 -29.05
CA ARG A 939 5.11 -24.93 -30.16
C ARG A 939 4.13 -25.61 -31.13
N PRO A 940 4.44 -25.65 -32.44
CA PRO A 940 3.68 -26.45 -33.38
C PRO A 940 4.04 -27.93 -33.19
N TYR A 941 3.05 -28.81 -33.22
CA TYR A 941 3.24 -30.28 -33.10
C TYR A 941 2.64 -31.07 -34.27
N LEU A 942 1.88 -30.42 -35.15
CA LEU A 942 1.25 -31.00 -36.34
C LEU A 942 1.15 -29.96 -37.46
N GLN A 943 0.80 -30.42 -38.67
CA GLN A 943 0.41 -29.56 -39.79
C GLN A 943 -1.03 -29.88 -40.24
N TRP A 944 -1.78 -28.86 -40.62
CA TRP A 944 -3.08 -28.95 -41.26
C TRP A 944 -2.99 -28.66 -42.75
N GLN A 945 -3.84 -29.32 -43.54
CA GLN A 945 -3.97 -29.06 -44.96
C GLN A 945 -5.43 -29.21 -45.37
N TYR A 946 -6.03 -28.12 -45.85
CA TYR A 946 -7.27 -28.21 -46.61
C TYR A 946 -7.00 -28.86 -47.97
N ARG A 947 -7.95 -29.62 -48.53
CA ARG A 947 -7.78 -30.28 -49.84
C ARG A 947 -7.39 -29.26 -50.91
N GLY A 948 -6.18 -29.39 -51.47
CA GLY A 948 -5.62 -28.47 -52.48
C GLY A 948 -4.95 -27.20 -51.90
N GLY A 949 -4.99 -26.99 -50.59
CA GLY A 949 -4.30 -25.89 -49.90
C GLY A 949 -2.85 -26.22 -49.52
N LYS A 950 -2.12 -25.20 -49.06
CA LYS A 950 -0.77 -25.38 -48.47
C LYS A 950 -0.88 -26.02 -47.09
N ARG A 951 0.15 -26.81 -46.71
CA ARG A 951 0.30 -27.25 -45.32
C ARG A 951 0.63 -26.03 -44.45
N ALA A 952 -0.07 -25.89 -43.33
CA ALA A 952 0.16 -24.86 -42.32
C ALA A 952 0.36 -25.55 -40.96
N PRO A 953 1.11 -24.96 -40.02
CA PRO A 953 1.15 -25.48 -38.65
C PRO A 953 -0.25 -25.52 -38.03
N GLN A 954 -0.49 -26.48 -37.12
CA GLN A 954 -1.75 -26.60 -36.39
C GLN A 954 -2.04 -25.36 -35.53
N SER A 955 -1.01 -24.79 -34.90
CA SER A 955 -1.15 -23.60 -34.07
C SER A 955 -0.95 -22.34 -34.90
N ASN A 956 -1.82 -21.35 -34.70
CA ASN A 956 -1.66 -20.00 -35.25
C ASN A 956 -0.62 -19.17 -34.49
N PHE A 957 -0.25 -19.59 -33.27
CA PHE A 957 0.79 -18.97 -32.45
C PHE A 957 1.84 -20.01 -32.08
N ALA A 958 3.07 -19.77 -32.49
CA ALA A 958 4.17 -20.71 -32.30
C ALA A 958 5.49 -19.99 -31.96
N PRO A 959 5.50 -19.08 -30.95
CA PRO A 959 6.67 -18.28 -30.62
C PRO A 959 7.91 -19.12 -30.32
N ALA A 960 7.78 -20.26 -29.62
CA ALA A 960 8.90 -21.13 -29.30
C ALA A 960 9.49 -21.90 -30.50
N ALA A 961 8.91 -21.76 -31.70
CA ALA A 961 9.51 -22.24 -32.95
C ALA A 961 10.43 -21.20 -33.62
N LYS A 962 10.54 -19.99 -33.04
CA LYS A 962 11.34 -18.87 -33.53
C LYS A 962 12.42 -18.51 -32.50
N PRO A 963 13.54 -17.88 -32.91
CA PRO A 963 14.47 -17.29 -31.96
C PRO A 963 13.78 -16.18 -31.14
N ILE A 964 13.91 -16.26 -29.82
CA ILE A 964 13.38 -15.27 -28.88
C ILE A 964 14.56 -14.66 -28.11
N VAL A 965 14.57 -13.33 -28.00
CA VAL A 965 15.43 -12.60 -27.06
C VAL A 965 14.56 -11.88 -26.04
N LEU A 966 14.92 -12.00 -24.77
CA LEU A 966 14.38 -11.20 -23.68
C LEU A 966 15.38 -10.09 -23.33
N LEU A 967 14.93 -8.83 -23.38
CA LEU A 967 15.71 -7.69 -22.90
C LEU A 967 15.34 -7.38 -21.45
N ILE A 968 16.35 -7.29 -20.58
CA ILE A 968 16.23 -6.88 -19.18
C ILE A 968 17.27 -5.79 -18.87
N ASN A 969 17.03 -5.01 -17.83
CA ASN A 969 18.05 -4.11 -17.29
C ASN A 969 17.93 -3.98 -15.78
N GLU A 970 18.78 -3.12 -15.21
CA GLU A 970 18.84 -2.79 -13.80
C GLU A 970 17.57 -2.13 -13.25
N GLN A 971 16.55 -1.94 -14.08
CA GLN A 971 15.25 -1.40 -13.73
C GLN A 971 14.09 -2.35 -14.09
N SER A 972 14.39 -3.60 -14.47
CA SER A 972 13.40 -4.68 -14.53
C SER A 972 13.13 -5.18 -13.10
N LEU A 973 11.91 -4.99 -12.61
CA LEU A 973 11.54 -5.18 -11.19
C LEU A 973 10.54 -6.32 -11.00
N SER A 974 10.58 -6.97 -9.85
CA SER A 974 9.50 -7.80 -9.33
C SER A 974 9.08 -8.90 -10.32
N ASP A 975 7.84 -8.91 -10.77
CA ASP A 975 7.32 -9.94 -11.68
C ASP A 975 8.07 -10.03 -13.03
N ALA A 976 8.78 -8.97 -13.44
CA ALA A 976 9.70 -9.02 -14.58
C ALA A 976 10.92 -9.92 -14.29
N GLU A 977 11.40 -9.94 -13.04
CA GLU A 977 12.47 -10.82 -12.59
C GLU A 977 11.99 -12.28 -12.54
N MET A 978 10.77 -12.51 -12.07
CA MET A 978 10.12 -13.84 -12.15
C MET A 978 9.98 -14.30 -13.61
N THR A 979 9.58 -13.41 -14.51
CA THR A 979 9.49 -13.71 -15.94
C THR A 979 10.85 -14.03 -16.53
N ALA A 980 11.89 -13.27 -16.19
CA ALA A 980 13.26 -13.52 -16.67
C ALA A 980 13.83 -14.85 -16.14
N ALA A 981 13.65 -15.14 -14.85
CA ALA A 981 14.05 -16.40 -14.24
C ALA A 981 13.30 -17.59 -14.87
N GLY A 982 11.98 -17.47 -15.06
CA GLY A 982 11.15 -18.47 -15.71
C GLY A 982 11.51 -18.68 -17.18
N PHE A 983 11.80 -17.60 -17.92
CA PHE A 983 12.23 -17.66 -19.32
C PHE A 983 13.54 -18.44 -19.47
N LYS A 984 14.49 -18.21 -18.55
CA LYS A 984 15.75 -18.94 -18.48
C LYS A 984 15.54 -20.42 -18.13
N ALA A 985 14.74 -20.70 -17.10
CA ALA A 985 14.45 -22.05 -16.63
C ALA A 985 13.74 -22.91 -17.70
N LEU A 986 12.83 -22.31 -18.45
CA LEU A 986 12.08 -22.94 -19.56
C LEU A 986 12.88 -23.00 -20.87
N LYS A 987 14.09 -22.42 -20.92
CA LYS A 987 14.98 -22.40 -22.09
C LYS A 987 14.30 -21.83 -23.33
N LEU A 988 13.61 -20.70 -23.16
CA LEU A 988 12.81 -20.08 -24.22
C LEU A 988 13.65 -19.24 -25.21
N GLY A 989 14.86 -18.81 -24.81
CA GLY A 989 15.73 -18.01 -25.65
C GLY A 989 16.92 -17.45 -24.88
N LYS A 990 17.55 -16.40 -25.41
CA LYS A 990 18.68 -15.70 -24.78
C LYS A 990 18.17 -14.47 -24.02
N ILE A 991 18.72 -14.20 -22.84
CA ILE A 991 18.52 -12.95 -22.10
C ILE A 991 19.68 -12.01 -22.37
N ILE A 992 19.40 -10.77 -22.76
CA ILE A 992 20.43 -9.76 -23.09
C ILE A 992 20.15 -8.48 -22.31
N GLY A 993 21.20 -7.85 -21.78
CA GLY A 993 21.11 -6.54 -21.15
C GLY A 993 21.96 -6.43 -19.89
N ASN A 994 21.40 -5.88 -18.83
CA ASN A 994 22.07 -5.76 -17.52
C ASN A 994 21.36 -6.64 -16.48
N GLU A 995 22.01 -6.92 -15.34
CA GLU A 995 21.37 -7.61 -14.22
C GLU A 995 20.12 -6.86 -13.77
N THR A 996 19.07 -7.59 -13.37
CA THR A 996 17.85 -6.99 -12.84
C THR A 996 18.06 -6.30 -11.49
N TYR A 997 17.04 -5.58 -11.03
CA TYR A 997 17.17 -4.67 -9.91
C TYR A 997 17.31 -5.33 -8.53
N ARG A 998 16.84 -6.58 -8.34
CA ARG A 998 16.69 -7.25 -7.03
C ARG A 998 15.57 -6.64 -6.20
N TRP A 999 14.35 -6.75 -6.71
CA TRP A 999 13.14 -6.31 -6.03
C TRP A 999 12.01 -7.31 -6.20
N ILE A 1000 12.12 -8.47 -5.57
CA ILE A 1000 11.19 -9.58 -5.78
C ILE A 1000 10.94 -10.39 -4.51
N ILE A 1001 9.99 -9.87 -3.74
CA ILE A 1001 9.24 -10.62 -2.74
C ILE A 1001 7.76 -10.35 -3.05
N PHE A 1002 6.95 -11.37 -3.25
CA PHE A 1002 5.51 -11.17 -3.37
C PHE A 1002 4.98 -10.58 -2.06
N THR A 1003 4.04 -9.66 -2.19
CA THR A 1003 3.74 -8.70 -1.14
C THR A 1003 2.25 -8.38 -1.05
N SER A 1004 1.86 -7.88 0.11
CA SER A 1004 0.53 -7.34 0.40
C SER A 1004 0.70 -6.00 1.14
N GLY A 1005 -0.25 -5.66 2.00
CA GLY A 1005 -0.07 -4.62 3.01
C GLY A 1005 -1.25 -4.56 3.96
N LYS A 1006 -1.17 -3.69 4.96
CA LYS A 1006 -2.19 -3.58 6.02
C LYS A 1006 -2.46 -2.12 6.35
N GLY A 1007 -3.75 -1.82 6.55
CA GLY A 1007 -4.23 -0.51 6.98
C GLY A 1007 -4.21 -0.35 8.51
N LEU A 1008 -3.81 0.83 8.96
CA LEU A 1008 -3.74 1.22 10.37
C LEU A 1008 -5.02 1.94 10.81
N VAL A 1009 -5.09 2.31 12.09
CA VAL A 1009 -6.30 2.84 12.75
C VAL A 1009 -6.88 4.09 12.09
N ASP A 1010 -6.05 4.89 11.43
CA ASP A 1010 -6.40 6.17 10.84
C ASP A 1010 -6.52 6.15 9.30
N GLY A 1011 -6.28 5.00 8.68
CA GLY A 1011 -6.23 4.85 7.22
C GLY A 1011 -4.82 4.89 6.63
N SER A 1012 -3.78 5.17 7.43
CA SER A 1012 -2.38 4.99 7.01
C SER A 1012 -2.12 3.52 6.62
N PHE A 1013 -1.09 3.27 5.82
CA PHE A 1013 -0.86 1.97 5.21
C PHE A 1013 0.63 1.66 5.16
N TYR A 1014 0.99 0.39 5.35
CA TYR A 1014 2.33 -0.12 5.07
C TYR A 1014 2.28 -1.38 4.21
N ARG A 1015 3.33 -1.56 3.41
CA ARG A 1015 3.52 -2.75 2.57
C ARG A 1015 4.14 -3.89 3.37
N LEU A 1016 3.74 -5.12 3.03
CA LEU A 1016 4.12 -6.33 3.77
C LEU A 1016 4.62 -7.43 2.81
N PRO A 1017 5.94 -7.55 2.59
CA PRO A 1017 6.53 -8.62 1.79
C PRO A 1017 6.54 -9.94 2.58
N ALA A 1018 5.78 -10.92 2.10
CA ALA A 1018 5.46 -12.13 2.86
C ALA A 1018 5.81 -13.44 2.15
N TRP A 1019 6.04 -13.41 0.84
CA TRP A 1019 6.29 -14.63 0.04
C TRP A 1019 7.58 -14.49 -0.76
N GLY A 1020 8.61 -15.22 -0.36
CA GLY A 1020 9.90 -15.25 -1.04
C GLY A 1020 9.83 -15.95 -2.40
N CYS A 1021 10.70 -15.52 -3.31
CA CYS A 1021 10.81 -16.08 -4.66
C CYS A 1021 12.16 -16.77 -4.82
N TYR A 1022 12.12 -18.08 -5.06
CA TYR A 1022 13.33 -18.89 -5.14
C TYR A 1022 13.44 -19.56 -6.51
N THR A 1023 14.66 -19.61 -7.05
CA THR A 1023 14.96 -20.44 -8.22
C THR A 1023 14.82 -21.93 -7.88
N LEU A 1024 14.76 -22.79 -8.90
CA LEU A 1024 14.63 -24.25 -8.70
C LEU A 1024 15.82 -24.89 -7.96
N ASP A 1025 16.99 -24.25 -7.97
CA ASP A 1025 18.17 -24.61 -7.20
C ASP A 1025 18.25 -23.93 -5.82
N GLY A 1026 17.23 -23.15 -5.44
CA GLY A 1026 17.05 -22.59 -4.10
C GLY A 1026 17.69 -21.21 -3.87
N GLN A 1027 18.12 -20.51 -4.91
CA GLN A 1027 18.65 -19.14 -4.77
C GLN A 1027 17.50 -18.16 -4.56
N ASP A 1028 17.68 -17.25 -3.61
CA ASP A 1028 16.73 -16.18 -3.31
C ASP A 1028 16.87 -15.04 -4.33
N LEU A 1029 15.85 -14.86 -5.17
CA LEU A 1029 15.87 -13.83 -6.21
C LEU A 1029 15.89 -12.40 -5.63
N GLU A 1030 15.41 -12.18 -4.41
CA GLU A 1030 15.54 -10.89 -3.74
C GLU A 1030 17.01 -10.53 -3.51
N GLN A 1031 17.86 -11.54 -3.31
CA GLN A 1031 19.30 -11.35 -3.05
C GLN A 1031 20.13 -11.41 -4.32
N THR A 1032 19.74 -12.21 -5.32
CA THR A 1032 20.57 -12.46 -6.51
C THR A 1032 20.11 -11.70 -7.76
N GLY A 1033 18.83 -11.33 -7.87
CA GLY A 1033 18.24 -10.88 -9.13
C GLY A 1033 18.39 -11.92 -10.24
N VAL A 1034 18.37 -11.45 -11.49
CA VAL A 1034 18.56 -12.28 -12.69
C VAL A 1034 19.65 -11.66 -13.58
N ALA A 1035 20.74 -12.40 -13.76
CA ALA A 1035 21.80 -12.02 -14.69
C ALA A 1035 21.45 -12.38 -16.14
N PRO A 1036 21.77 -11.51 -17.11
CA PRO A 1036 21.60 -11.81 -18.53
C PRO A 1036 22.60 -12.88 -19.00
N ASP A 1037 22.27 -13.56 -20.09
CA ASP A 1037 23.21 -14.47 -20.76
C ASP A 1037 24.29 -13.69 -21.54
N ILE A 1038 23.92 -12.50 -22.03
CA ILE A 1038 24.84 -11.56 -22.69
C ILE A 1038 24.74 -10.20 -22.00
N PHE A 1039 25.78 -9.85 -21.25
CA PHE A 1039 25.87 -8.55 -20.60
C PHE A 1039 26.14 -7.42 -21.61
N VAL A 1040 25.27 -6.41 -21.59
CA VAL A 1040 25.38 -5.15 -22.33
C VAL A 1040 24.75 -4.05 -21.47
N LYS A 1041 25.54 -3.06 -21.03
CA LYS A 1041 25.04 -1.89 -20.28
C LYS A 1041 24.62 -0.78 -21.25
N ASN A 1042 23.50 -0.12 -20.96
CA ASN A 1042 23.08 1.10 -21.66
C ASN A 1042 23.40 2.31 -20.78
N THR A 1043 24.53 2.98 -21.03
CA THR A 1043 25.05 4.02 -20.15
C THR A 1043 24.27 5.33 -20.26
N VAL A 1044 24.44 6.26 -19.31
CA VAL A 1044 23.90 7.63 -19.42
C VAL A 1044 24.35 8.28 -20.72
N GLN A 1045 25.63 8.09 -21.10
CA GLN A 1045 26.18 8.62 -22.34
C GLN A 1045 25.46 8.06 -23.57
N ASP A 1046 25.23 6.74 -23.63
CA ASP A 1046 24.49 6.11 -24.73
C ASP A 1046 23.09 6.73 -24.87
N ARG A 1047 22.39 6.92 -23.74
CA ARG A 1047 21.05 7.54 -23.72
C ARG A 1047 21.07 9.01 -24.13
N MET A 1048 22.11 9.77 -23.77
CA MET A 1048 22.31 11.15 -24.23
C MET A 1048 22.58 11.23 -25.73
N GLU A 1049 23.25 10.22 -26.30
CA GLU A 1049 23.57 10.11 -27.73
C GLU A 1049 22.48 9.38 -28.53
N ASN A 1050 21.35 9.02 -27.90
CA ASN A 1050 20.24 8.26 -28.47
C ASN A 1050 20.64 6.89 -29.08
N LYS A 1051 21.66 6.26 -28.49
CA LYS A 1051 22.10 4.90 -28.83
C LYS A 1051 21.38 3.87 -27.95
N ASP A 1052 21.20 2.67 -28.47
CA ASP A 1052 20.67 1.53 -27.70
C ASP A 1052 21.46 0.25 -28.00
N PRO A 1053 22.63 0.07 -27.37
CA PRO A 1053 23.49 -1.09 -27.63
C PRO A 1053 22.85 -2.42 -27.23
N GLN A 1054 21.92 -2.41 -26.26
CA GLN A 1054 21.20 -3.61 -25.83
C GLN A 1054 20.24 -4.10 -26.93
N LEU A 1055 19.43 -3.20 -27.48
CA LEU A 1055 18.49 -3.50 -28.56
C LEU A 1055 19.23 -3.88 -29.85
N GLU A 1056 20.30 -3.16 -30.21
CA GLU A 1056 21.15 -3.48 -31.34
C GLU A 1056 21.76 -4.88 -31.21
N ARG A 1057 22.22 -5.25 -30.01
CA ARG A 1057 22.74 -6.59 -29.75
C ARG A 1057 21.66 -7.66 -29.88
N ALA A 1058 20.45 -7.42 -29.38
CA ALA A 1058 19.33 -8.34 -29.52
C ALA A 1058 18.96 -8.62 -30.98
N VAL A 1059 18.86 -7.57 -31.80
CA VAL A 1059 18.62 -7.71 -33.24
C VAL A 1059 19.73 -8.53 -33.90
N LYS A 1060 20.99 -8.25 -33.58
CA LYS A 1060 22.14 -8.97 -34.13
C LYS A 1060 22.11 -10.47 -33.77
N GLU A 1061 21.80 -10.82 -32.53
CA GLU A 1061 21.72 -12.22 -32.09
C GLU A 1061 20.63 -12.99 -32.83
N ILE A 1062 19.42 -12.42 -32.94
CA ILE A 1062 18.33 -13.07 -33.67
C ILE A 1062 18.69 -13.23 -35.16
N LEU A 1063 19.25 -12.20 -35.80
CA LEU A 1063 19.67 -12.30 -37.20
C LEU A 1063 20.78 -13.34 -37.43
N ASN A 1064 21.59 -13.64 -36.41
CA ASN A 1064 22.55 -14.74 -36.48
C ASN A 1064 21.88 -16.10 -36.30
N ASP A 1065 20.91 -16.22 -35.39
CA ASP A 1065 20.15 -17.46 -35.17
C ASP A 1065 19.23 -17.82 -36.37
N LEU A 1066 18.95 -16.84 -37.26
CA LEU A 1066 18.19 -17.03 -38.50
C LEU A 1066 19.04 -17.44 -39.72
N LYS A 1067 20.38 -17.39 -39.63
CA LYS A 1067 21.29 -17.86 -40.67
C LYS A 1067 21.55 -19.35 -40.52
#